data_AF-A0AAE1LBA5-F1
#
_entry.id   AF-A0AAE1LBA5-F1
#
_cell.length_a   1.000
_cell.length_b   1.000
_cell.length_c   1.000
_cell.angle_alpha   90.00
_cell.angle_beta   90.00
_cell.angle_gamma   90.00
#
_symmetry.space_group_name_H-M   'P 1'
#
loop_
_entity.id
_entity.type
_entity.pdbx_description
1 polymer ?
#
loop_
_entity_poly.entity_id
_entity_poly.type
_entity_poly.pdbx_seq_one_letter_code
_entity_poly.pdbx_strand_id
1 'polypeptide(L)'
;MHVSQNYNFQQKFSIEDEVVTVGSSKAVRFLVKGPKDVHIRLQGASPSSEYYEIDINFVSKIAIQRGSEYMDITTCTNCLSASEFRLFTILYNATTISLFEGAALTGRPQVAAQVANAFNVASVSFSSMGSAGPVHWLHACQGEPAALPASSTPTSAEKEVQRPAPGALRPVKPDAAELRGCRVVNTFKYRFDGFFAISEEGYVSGSRSVLPFRVMGRKDIHLQLVSAIPPGSESTYEIDIDFHNHTNLDRGIESKVASTQHAPLLSPTELRGFVLEHDMATGQINLTAVDAGGTGGAARNLLLWRDPKPFALRYFSVSSGSSAGNDTTWAFGCPGLHRDHAVRDEARLQSGCSAPLHTYAYSHSQYLSVEREGVIEGPRRTLHLYLRALGSGHIRLEAQLPPAVDALLEVDLSHMGNTSIDYLGKRVASVRLGALLTLRESRGFWVRQDTGARTLEVGKEGSVQPLLSWTAPVGNAFPPIRFFSLATSRSVGNGTWIYGCKDGKAPTEYPDEDTAVPESTESNESTDVEIGESESLSVPASKRLSTHVGLLGSRPPASGTAIAVRLKLRRVTFNDVAGAAEVRGTLQSTWREADLAWEPRDYENIQDVTNLEPGWLWTPKYTVTNGDLALDGLLHVRHTGKVRWEGALHAQAQCTLHARSWPRDRHSCLIEIGLEAATRLRLQLLADTGAVQRHLAVDVDPRAAHPLWRLEGPVTATVVNDSMFAPFIELEHEAQAYLLISLTLSRASPVMHHLLLAPFVVLAMLCLLAYWVREPLPRDKVLLGALALLLVVFSFLVLEAACPPALVGMPVIVELYCWCMVTVALAVTVSCVMTALARDVPVRRPPALLCRLVSASCVRLLLQLSSDQAERRGAEYELRPDSVDYVKRSTQVYLRFDQGKASDCTCNNKGCSKQSTVEAQYYWSLLALACERLLSIACFILLLTALVVVKL
;
A
#
# COMPACT_ATOMS: atom_id res chain seq x y z
N MET A 1 -10.30 35.06 -14.96
CA MET A 1 -11.59 34.91 -14.24
C MET A 1 -11.64 33.57 -13.52
N HIS A 2 -12.33 33.50 -12.38
CA HIS A 2 -12.57 32.27 -11.62
C HIS A 2 -13.96 31.74 -12.00
N VAL A 3 -14.03 30.57 -12.64
CA VAL A 3 -15.32 29.98 -13.06
C VAL A 3 -15.67 28.83 -12.11
N SER A 4 -16.95 28.72 -11.76
CA SER A 4 -17.52 27.76 -10.80
C SER A 4 -17.18 26.29 -11.13
N GLN A 5 -17.09 25.45 -10.10
CA GLN A 5 -16.84 23.99 -10.15
C GLN A 5 -17.99 23.16 -10.76
N ASN A 6 -19.07 23.81 -11.20
CA ASN A 6 -20.21 23.18 -11.83
C ASN A 6 -20.24 23.51 -13.32
N TYR A 7 -20.56 22.53 -14.16
CA TYR A 7 -20.78 22.71 -15.60
C TYR A 7 -21.96 23.65 -15.85
N ASN A 8 -21.65 24.94 -15.94
CA ASN A 8 -22.59 26.03 -16.16
C ASN A 8 -21.88 27.14 -16.92
N PHE A 9 -22.35 27.43 -18.13
CA PHE A 9 -21.85 28.53 -18.95
C PHE A 9 -22.53 29.83 -18.51
N GLN A 10 -22.15 30.34 -17.34
CA GLN A 10 -22.83 31.51 -16.74
C GLN A 10 -22.45 32.84 -17.40
N GLN A 11 -21.29 32.92 -18.07
CA GLN A 11 -20.78 34.16 -18.64
C GLN A 11 -20.47 33.99 -20.13
N LYS A 12 -21.08 34.85 -20.96
CA LYS A 12 -20.83 34.93 -22.41
C LYS A 12 -19.99 36.17 -22.70
N PHE A 13 -18.93 35.99 -23.46
CA PHE A 13 -18.04 37.07 -23.91
C PHE A 13 -18.36 37.34 -25.38
N SER A 14 -18.74 38.57 -25.71
CA SER A 14 -18.86 38.98 -27.12
C SER A 14 -17.46 39.00 -27.73
N ILE A 15 -17.32 38.48 -28.95
CA ILE A 15 -16.04 38.46 -29.66
C ILE A 15 -15.97 39.46 -30.82
N GLU A 16 -16.99 40.32 -30.98
CA GLU A 16 -17.06 41.26 -32.12
C GLU A 16 -15.87 42.23 -32.20
N ASP A 17 -15.27 42.60 -31.06
CA ASP A 17 -14.16 43.57 -30.97
C ASP A 17 -12.76 42.94 -30.69
N GLU A 18 -12.68 41.61 -30.51
CA GLU A 18 -11.48 40.93 -29.97
C GLU A 18 -10.88 39.86 -30.90
N VAL A 19 -11.37 39.78 -32.15
CA VAL A 19 -10.95 38.78 -33.13
C VAL A 19 -9.81 39.31 -34.02
N VAL A 20 -8.75 38.52 -34.18
CA VAL A 20 -7.72 38.78 -35.19
C VAL A 20 -8.08 38.05 -36.49
N THR A 21 -8.20 38.76 -37.60
CA THR A 21 -8.44 38.17 -38.91
C THR A 21 -7.14 37.57 -39.46
N VAL A 22 -7.14 36.27 -39.75
CA VAL A 22 -6.01 35.55 -40.37
C VAL A 22 -6.50 34.96 -41.69
N GLY A 23 -6.21 35.65 -42.80
CA GLY A 23 -6.75 35.28 -44.12
C GLY A 23 -8.28 35.43 -44.17
N SER A 24 -8.99 34.38 -44.61
CA SER A 24 -10.46 34.30 -44.62
C SER A 24 -11.08 33.82 -43.30
N SER A 25 -10.26 33.56 -42.29
CA SER A 25 -10.68 32.99 -41.00
C SER A 25 -10.44 33.96 -39.85
N LYS A 26 -11.22 33.80 -38.79
CA LYS A 26 -11.19 34.58 -37.56
C LYS A 26 -10.49 33.77 -36.46
N ALA A 27 -9.60 34.39 -35.69
CA ALA A 27 -8.85 33.74 -34.62
C ALA A 27 -9.20 34.32 -33.24
N VAL A 28 -9.47 33.44 -32.28
CA VAL A 28 -9.69 33.77 -30.86
C VAL A 28 -8.63 33.06 -30.03
N ARG A 29 -7.96 33.80 -29.13
CA ARG A 29 -6.89 33.29 -28.29
C ARG A 29 -7.26 33.37 -26.81
N PHE A 30 -6.89 32.34 -26.06
CA PHE A 30 -7.11 32.29 -24.62
C PHE A 30 -6.03 31.44 -23.94
N LEU A 31 -5.72 31.81 -22.70
CA LEU A 31 -4.82 31.04 -21.83
C LEU A 31 -5.66 30.26 -20.82
N VAL A 32 -5.33 28.99 -20.63
CA VAL A 32 -6.00 28.11 -19.66
C VAL A 32 -5.00 27.49 -18.70
N LYS A 33 -5.31 27.55 -17.41
CA LYS A 33 -4.59 26.85 -16.33
C LYS A 33 -5.61 26.09 -15.51
N GLY A 34 -5.41 24.79 -15.34
CA GLY A 34 -6.36 23.96 -14.62
C GLY A 34 -5.95 22.49 -14.56
N PRO A 35 -6.46 21.76 -13.55
CA PRO A 35 -6.10 20.37 -13.31
C PRO A 35 -6.58 19.45 -14.42
N LYS A 36 -7.86 19.48 -14.80
CA LYS A 36 -8.50 18.72 -15.90
C LYS A 36 -9.81 19.39 -16.36
N ASP A 37 -10.35 18.93 -17.51
CA ASP A 37 -11.70 19.15 -18.02
C ASP A 37 -12.17 20.61 -18.24
N VAL A 38 -11.90 21.10 -19.45
CA VAL A 38 -12.14 22.47 -19.90
C VAL A 38 -13.12 22.44 -21.07
N HIS A 39 -14.23 23.16 -20.95
CA HIS A 39 -15.29 23.20 -21.95
C HIS A 39 -15.46 24.63 -22.48
N ILE A 40 -15.48 24.77 -23.80
CA ILE A 40 -15.58 26.07 -24.48
C ILE A 40 -16.76 26.03 -25.43
N ARG A 41 -17.77 26.86 -25.18
CA ARG A 41 -18.94 26.94 -26.03
C ARG A 41 -18.91 28.16 -26.92
N LEU A 42 -18.97 27.92 -28.22
CA LEU A 42 -19.06 28.88 -29.31
C LEU A 42 -20.52 29.00 -29.75
N GLN A 43 -21.08 30.21 -29.66
CA GLN A 43 -22.49 30.47 -30.00
C GLN A 43 -22.61 31.54 -31.08
N GLY A 44 -23.54 31.32 -32.02
CA GLY A 44 -23.82 32.25 -33.11
C GLY A 44 -24.66 33.47 -32.71
N ALA A 45 -24.79 34.45 -33.61
CA ALA A 45 -25.54 35.69 -33.40
C ALA A 45 -27.07 35.53 -33.33
N SER A 46 -27.62 34.44 -33.91
CA SER A 46 -29.05 34.15 -33.91
C SER A 46 -29.43 33.26 -32.71
N PRO A 47 -30.61 33.39 -32.10
CA PRO A 47 -31.07 32.54 -30.98
C PRO A 47 -31.38 31.09 -31.41
N SER A 48 -30.94 30.64 -32.58
CA SER A 48 -31.03 29.25 -33.00
C SER A 48 -30.20 28.36 -32.07
N SER A 49 -30.75 27.21 -31.71
CA SER A 49 -30.23 26.18 -30.80
C SER A 49 -28.87 25.56 -31.17
N GLU A 50 -28.17 26.08 -32.17
CA GLU A 50 -26.89 25.57 -32.64
C GLU A 50 -25.72 26.25 -31.91
N TYR A 51 -24.96 25.43 -31.19
CA TYR A 51 -23.70 25.80 -30.56
C TYR A 51 -22.68 24.70 -30.84
N TYR A 52 -21.41 25.09 -30.85
CA TYR A 52 -20.29 24.16 -30.92
C TYR A 52 -19.55 24.20 -29.60
N GLU A 53 -19.16 23.05 -29.11
CA GLU A 53 -18.42 22.91 -27.85
C GLU A 53 -17.06 22.29 -28.11
N ILE A 54 -16.01 22.88 -27.54
CA ILE A 54 -14.65 22.35 -27.62
C ILE A 54 -14.28 21.88 -26.22
N ASP A 55 -14.03 20.58 -26.11
CA ASP A 55 -13.58 19.95 -24.87
C ASP A 55 -12.07 19.77 -24.91
N ILE A 56 -11.39 20.18 -23.86
CA ILE A 56 -9.95 20.01 -23.70
C ILE A 56 -9.69 19.19 -22.46
N ASN A 57 -8.98 18.08 -22.65
CA ASN A 57 -8.58 17.12 -21.62
C ASN A 57 -9.76 16.36 -20.96
N PHE A 58 -10.95 16.36 -21.57
CA PHE A 58 -12.09 15.56 -21.14
C PHE A 58 -11.81 14.07 -21.39
N VAL A 59 -11.62 13.29 -20.32
CA VAL A 59 -11.21 11.88 -20.40
C VAL A 59 -9.94 11.70 -21.26
N SER A 60 -8.95 12.58 -21.06
CA SER A 60 -7.68 12.58 -21.84
C SER A 60 -7.88 12.73 -23.35
N LYS A 61 -8.87 13.52 -23.77
CA LYS A 61 -9.15 13.83 -25.18
C LYS A 61 -9.35 15.33 -25.40
N ILE A 62 -9.11 15.77 -26.63
CA ILE A 62 -9.60 17.03 -27.17
C ILE A 62 -10.69 16.69 -28.17
N ALA A 63 -11.84 17.36 -28.10
CA ALA A 63 -12.94 17.10 -29.02
C ALA A 63 -13.70 18.36 -29.42
N ILE A 64 -14.32 18.34 -30.59
CA ILE A 64 -15.33 19.32 -31.01
C ILE A 64 -16.69 18.62 -31.07
N GLN A 65 -17.69 19.18 -30.42
CA GLN A 65 -19.08 18.72 -30.43
C GLN A 65 -20.01 19.76 -31.06
N ARG A 66 -21.10 19.28 -31.65
CA ARG A 66 -22.27 20.08 -32.03
C ARG A 66 -23.49 19.53 -31.29
N GLY A 67 -23.99 20.28 -30.31
CA GLY A 67 -25.04 19.79 -29.42
C GLY A 67 -24.57 18.60 -28.56
N SER A 68 -25.00 17.37 -28.91
CA SER A 68 -24.58 16.12 -28.23
C SER A 68 -23.78 15.18 -29.14
N GLU A 69 -23.46 15.63 -30.35
CA GLU A 69 -22.75 14.84 -31.37
C GLU A 69 -21.28 15.25 -31.43
N TYR A 70 -20.36 14.30 -31.30
CA TYR A 70 -18.92 14.53 -31.48
C TYR A 70 -18.55 14.57 -32.97
N MET A 71 -17.90 15.64 -33.39
CA MET A 71 -17.52 15.87 -34.78
C MET A 71 -16.08 15.44 -35.08
N ASP A 72 -15.16 15.72 -34.16
CA ASP A 72 -13.75 15.33 -34.27
C ASP A 72 -13.16 15.15 -32.87
N ILE A 73 -12.26 14.17 -32.72
CA ILE A 73 -11.69 13.75 -31.43
C ILE A 73 -10.23 13.36 -31.62
N THR A 74 -9.36 13.94 -30.80
CA THR A 74 -7.94 13.58 -30.71
C THR A 74 -7.58 13.22 -29.28
N THR A 75 -6.78 12.17 -29.09
CA THR A 75 -6.27 11.80 -27.76
C THR A 75 -5.27 12.82 -27.27
N CYS A 76 -5.42 13.28 -26.02
CA CYS A 76 -4.40 14.08 -25.36
C CYS A 76 -4.25 13.75 -23.87
N THR A 77 -3.07 13.28 -23.51
CA THR A 77 -2.62 13.14 -22.13
C THR A 77 -1.80 14.38 -21.73
N ASN A 78 -2.25 15.13 -20.72
CA ASN A 78 -1.59 16.34 -20.18
C ASN A 78 -1.65 17.60 -21.08
N CYS A 79 -2.75 17.81 -21.81
CA CYS A 79 -2.98 19.07 -22.54
C CYS A 79 -3.25 20.29 -21.64
N LEU A 80 -3.50 20.06 -20.36
CA LEU A 80 -3.66 21.11 -19.35
C LEU A 80 -2.66 20.89 -18.22
N SER A 81 -2.27 21.99 -17.57
CA SER A 81 -1.39 21.98 -16.41
C SER A 81 -2.07 22.65 -15.22
N ALA A 82 -1.96 22.02 -14.05
CA ALA A 82 -2.39 22.62 -12.80
C ALA A 82 -1.46 23.77 -12.36
N SER A 83 -0.21 23.81 -12.84
CA SER A 83 0.81 24.79 -12.46
C SER A 83 0.97 25.94 -13.46
N GLU A 84 0.76 25.69 -14.76
CA GLU A 84 1.11 26.61 -15.85
C GLU A 84 -0.07 26.95 -16.77
N PHE A 85 -0.08 28.18 -17.30
CA PHE A 85 -1.03 28.58 -18.34
C PHE A 85 -0.56 28.06 -19.70
N ARG A 86 -1.48 27.44 -20.45
CA ARG A 86 -1.26 27.04 -21.84
C ARG A 86 -2.10 27.89 -22.78
N LEU A 87 -1.48 28.31 -23.89
CA LEU A 87 -2.10 29.14 -24.92
C LEU A 87 -2.81 28.26 -25.94
N PHE A 88 -4.08 28.53 -26.18
CA PHE A 88 -4.85 27.91 -27.26
C PHE A 88 -5.38 28.97 -28.21
N THR A 89 -5.42 28.63 -29.49
CA THR A 89 -5.95 29.47 -30.56
C THR A 89 -7.07 28.72 -31.29
N ILE A 90 -8.30 29.24 -31.25
CA ILE A 90 -9.41 28.77 -32.08
C ILE A 90 -9.40 29.56 -33.37
N LEU A 91 -9.32 28.87 -34.50
CA LEU A 91 -9.45 29.44 -35.83
C LEU A 91 -10.76 28.96 -36.46
N TYR A 92 -11.64 29.89 -36.80
CA TYR A 92 -12.96 29.58 -37.36
C TYR A 92 -13.29 30.44 -38.59
N ASN A 93 -14.10 29.89 -39.49
CA ASN A 93 -14.70 30.60 -40.62
C ASN A 93 -16.13 30.09 -40.86
N ALA A 94 -16.78 30.51 -41.95
CA ALA A 94 -18.15 30.11 -42.27
C ALA A 94 -18.35 28.61 -42.55
N THR A 95 -17.28 27.81 -42.63
CA THR A 95 -17.27 26.40 -43.02
C THR A 95 -16.50 25.48 -42.07
N THR A 96 -15.56 26.00 -41.25
CA THR A 96 -14.67 25.17 -40.41
C THR A 96 -14.37 25.84 -39.07
N ILE A 97 -14.29 25.06 -37.99
CA ILE A 97 -13.72 25.43 -36.68
C ILE A 97 -12.53 24.51 -36.41
N SER A 98 -11.43 25.08 -35.92
CA SER A 98 -10.20 24.33 -35.61
C SER A 98 -9.51 24.87 -34.36
N LEU A 99 -8.83 23.99 -33.61
CA LEU A 99 -8.11 24.33 -32.39
C LEU A 99 -6.60 24.08 -32.57
N PHE A 100 -5.78 25.05 -32.17
CA PHE A 100 -4.31 24.96 -32.15
C PHE A 100 -3.77 25.23 -30.74
N GLU A 101 -2.66 24.57 -30.40
CA GLU A 101 -1.88 24.87 -29.19
C GLU A 101 -0.74 25.84 -29.56
N GLY A 102 -0.60 26.93 -28.83
CA GLY A 102 0.40 27.97 -29.07
C GLY A 102 -0.03 29.09 -30.05
N ALA A 103 0.88 30.04 -30.26
CA ALA A 103 0.66 31.23 -31.09
C ALA A 103 0.99 31.01 -32.58
N ALA A 104 1.86 30.04 -32.88
CA ALA A 104 2.27 29.73 -34.23
C ALA A 104 1.27 28.78 -34.90
N LEU A 105 0.52 29.28 -35.89
CA LEU A 105 -0.43 28.49 -36.70
C LEU A 105 0.30 27.59 -37.75
N THR A 106 1.46 27.05 -37.41
CA THR A 106 2.41 26.44 -38.36
C THR A 106 2.35 24.91 -38.40
N GLY A 107 1.32 24.29 -37.80
CA GLY A 107 1.13 22.83 -37.71
C GLY A 107 -0.26 22.35 -38.14
N ARG A 108 -0.54 21.05 -38.02
CA ARG A 108 -1.92 20.52 -38.14
C ARG A 108 -2.73 20.93 -36.89
N PRO A 109 -4.02 21.26 -37.02
CA PRO A 109 -4.86 21.54 -35.86
C PRO A 109 -4.96 20.30 -34.97
N GLN A 110 -5.11 20.51 -33.66
CA GLN A 110 -5.35 19.43 -32.69
C GLN A 110 -6.70 18.75 -32.96
N VAL A 111 -7.72 19.54 -33.32
CA VAL A 111 -9.04 19.08 -33.79
C VAL A 111 -9.58 20.09 -34.80
N ALA A 112 -10.33 19.60 -35.79
CA ALA A 112 -11.01 20.45 -36.77
C ALA A 112 -12.35 19.82 -37.22
N ALA A 113 -13.39 20.65 -37.28
CA ALA A 113 -14.73 20.23 -37.66
C ALA A 113 -15.30 21.14 -38.75
N GLN A 114 -16.07 20.56 -39.68
CA GLN A 114 -16.88 21.34 -40.62
C GLN A 114 -18.15 21.85 -39.92
N VAL A 115 -18.51 23.09 -40.18
CA VAL A 115 -19.60 23.79 -39.50
C VAL A 115 -20.80 23.87 -40.44
N ALA A 116 -22.01 23.91 -39.89
CA ALA A 116 -23.21 24.20 -40.68
C ALA A 116 -23.03 25.51 -41.46
N ASN A 117 -23.44 25.51 -42.73
CA ASN A 117 -23.21 26.64 -43.65
C ASN A 117 -23.70 27.96 -43.04
N ALA A 118 -22.81 28.97 -43.01
CA ALA A 118 -23.04 30.33 -42.50
C ALA A 118 -23.08 30.51 -40.98
N PHE A 119 -22.52 29.59 -40.18
CA PHE A 119 -22.35 29.81 -38.75
C PHE A 119 -21.27 30.86 -38.45
N ASN A 120 -21.67 32.01 -37.92
CA ASN A 120 -20.78 33.08 -37.46
C ASN A 120 -20.80 33.15 -35.93
N VAL A 121 -19.67 32.85 -35.30
CA VAL A 121 -19.51 32.91 -33.84
C VAL A 121 -19.62 34.36 -33.38
N ALA A 122 -20.56 34.64 -32.47
CA ALA A 122 -20.81 35.95 -31.89
C ALA A 122 -20.36 36.02 -30.42
N SER A 123 -20.37 34.89 -29.71
CA SER A 123 -19.90 34.84 -28.33
C SER A 123 -19.19 33.53 -27.98
N VAL A 124 -18.29 33.62 -27.01
CA VAL A 124 -17.58 32.48 -26.41
C VAL A 124 -17.92 32.42 -24.94
N SER A 125 -18.05 31.21 -24.40
CA SER A 125 -18.28 30.98 -22.98
C SER A 125 -17.45 29.79 -22.49
N PHE A 126 -17.01 29.86 -21.25
CA PHE A 126 -16.09 28.89 -20.66
C PHE A 126 -16.74 28.18 -19.48
N SER A 127 -16.49 26.88 -19.34
CA SER A 127 -16.92 26.08 -18.21
C SER A 127 -15.90 24.99 -17.90
N SER A 128 -15.98 24.41 -16.71
CA SER A 128 -15.14 23.29 -16.28
C SER A 128 -15.96 22.24 -15.55
N MET A 129 -15.57 20.97 -15.65
CA MET A 129 -16.15 19.87 -14.88
C MET A 129 -15.14 19.30 -13.88
N GLY A 130 -15.56 19.01 -12.65
CA GLY A 130 -14.80 18.12 -11.75
C GLY A 130 -14.21 18.76 -10.48
N SER A 131 -13.87 17.87 -9.53
CA SER A 131 -13.41 18.13 -8.16
C SER A 131 -11.91 18.46 -8.03
N ALA A 132 -11.19 18.58 -9.14
CA ALA A 132 -9.72 18.58 -9.15
C ALA A 132 -9.07 19.96 -8.86
N GLY A 133 -9.86 21.02 -8.69
CA GLY A 133 -9.38 22.38 -8.39
C GLY A 133 -9.91 23.46 -9.35
N PRO A 134 -9.67 24.75 -9.07
CA PRO A 134 -10.19 25.85 -9.88
C PRO A 134 -9.50 25.92 -11.25
N VAL A 135 -10.29 26.19 -12.31
CA VAL A 135 -9.77 26.49 -13.65
C VAL A 135 -9.73 28.00 -13.85
N HIS A 136 -8.55 28.50 -14.24
CA HIS A 136 -8.30 29.90 -14.53
C HIS A 136 -8.17 30.13 -16.02
N TRP A 137 -8.84 31.18 -16.49
CA TRP A 137 -8.86 31.56 -17.89
C TRP A 137 -8.49 33.03 -18.03
N LEU A 138 -7.68 33.33 -19.03
CA LEU A 138 -7.42 34.70 -19.48
C LEU A 138 -7.85 34.80 -20.95
N HIS A 139 -8.85 35.64 -21.19
CA HIS A 139 -9.33 36.03 -22.50
C HIS A 139 -8.72 37.39 -22.86
N ALA A 140 -8.50 37.66 -24.15
CA ALA A 140 -7.97 38.94 -24.66
C ALA A 140 -6.57 39.35 -24.13
N CYS A 141 -5.64 38.41 -23.96
CA CYS A 141 -4.26 38.75 -23.58
C CYS A 141 -3.51 39.44 -24.73
N GLN A 142 -3.34 40.76 -24.63
CA GLN A 142 -2.33 41.49 -25.40
C GLN A 142 -1.02 41.52 -24.59
N GLY A 143 0.03 40.82 -25.04
CA GLY A 143 1.39 40.94 -24.50
C GLY A 143 1.78 39.97 -23.37
N GLU A 144 3.10 39.86 -23.15
CA GLU A 144 3.85 38.88 -22.33
C GLU A 144 3.43 38.71 -20.85
N PRO A 145 3.74 37.56 -20.21
CA PRO A 145 3.22 37.18 -18.90
C PRO A 145 3.84 38.00 -17.75
N ALA A 146 3.03 38.87 -17.15
CA ALA A 146 3.34 39.56 -15.89
C ALA A 146 2.89 38.74 -14.67
N ALA A 147 3.68 38.81 -13.59
CA ALA A 147 3.50 38.09 -12.33
C ALA A 147 2.67 38.85 -11.26
N LEU A 148 2.20 38.09 -10.24
CA LEU A 148 1.71 38.45 -8.87
C LEU A 148 0.23 38.85 -8.67
N PRO A 149 -0.37 38.83 -7.44
CA PRO A 149 -0.17 38.07 -6.18
C PRO A 149 -1.51 37.48 -5.57
N ALA A 150 -1.48 37.10 -4.27
CA ALA A 150 -2.39 36.21 -3.53
C ALA A 150 -3.67 36.81 -2.87
N SER A 151 -4.61 35.87 -2.58
CA SER A 151 -5.69 35.80 -1.55
C SER A 151 -6.81 36.85 -1.45
N SER A 152 -8.07 36.39 -1.52
CA SER A 152 -9.16 36.65 -0.53
C SER A 152 -10.50 36.03 -0.94
N THR A 153 -11.14 35.31 -0.02
CA THR A 153 -12.59 34.95 0.06
C THR A 153 -13.31 35.92 1.04
N PRO A 154 -14.64 35.82 1.32
CA PRO A 154 -15.85 35.42 0.56
C PRO A 154 -17.04 36.43 0.75
N THR A 155 -18.23 36.21 0.14
CA THR A 155 -19.60 36.34 0.79
C THR A 155 -20.78 36.21 -0.19
N SER A 156 -21.81 35.43 0.24
CA SER A 156 -23.31 35.48 0.12
C SER A 156 -24.00 35.96 -1.20
N ALA A 157 -25.24 35.62 -1.58
CA ALA A 157 -26.46 35.13 -0.92
C ALA A 157 -27.45 34.52 -1.97
N GLU A 158 -28.47 33.81 -1.49
CA GLU A 158 -29.59 33.16 -2.21
C GLU A 158 -30.54 34.13 -2.93
N LYS A 159 -31.24 33.64 -3.99
CA LYS A 159 -32.69 33.88 -4.18
C LYS A 159 -33.34 32.94 -5.21
N GLU A 160 -34.44 32.35 -4.77
CA GLU A 160 -35.39 31.49 -5.49
C GLU A 160 -36.51 32.33 -6.15
N VAL A 161 -36.93 32.00 -7.38
CA VAL A 161 -38.21 32.46 -7.99
C VAL A 161 -38.82 31.33 -8.87
N GLN A 162 -40.11 31.07 -8.69
CA GLN A 162 -40.91 29.98 -9.26
C GLN A 162 -41.61 30.32 -10.61
N ARG A 163 -41.51 29.36 -11.57
CA ARG A 163 -42.48 28.72 -12.52
C ARG A 163 -43.45 29.56 -13.41
N PRO A 164 -43.75 29.10 -14.67
CA PRO A 164 -44.76 28.04 -14.93
C PRO A 164 -44.43 27.03 -16.06
N ALA A 165 -45.17 25.90 -16.07
CA ALA A 165 -45.01 24.73 -16.96
C ALA A 165 -45.91 24.75 -18.22
N PRO A 166 -45.63 23.88 -19.22
CA PRO A 166 -46.64 22.89 -19.60
C PRO A 166 -46.10 21.47 -19.94
N GLY A 167 -46.88 20.45 -19.51
CA GLY A 167 -47.11 19.11 -20.13
C GLY A 167 -45.90 18.22 -20.48
N ALA A 168 -45.38 17.38 -19.59
CA ALA A 168 -45.86 16.04 -19.20
C ALA A 168 -45.23 14.86 -19.98
N LEU A 169 -44.20 14.25 -19.36
CA LEU A 169 -44.21 12.83 -19.01
C LEU A 169 -43.66 12.76 -17.59
N ARG A 170 -44.52 12.45 -16.61
CA ARG A 170 -44.06 12.24 -15.23
C ARG A 170 -43.20 10.98 -15.21
N PRO A 171 -42.04 10.96 -14.53
CA PRO A 171 -41.33 9.72 -14.27
C PRO A 171 -42.28 8.82 -13.47
N VAL A 172 -42.56 7.64 -14.02
CA VAL A 172 -43.28 6.58 -13.31
C VAL A 172 -42.40 6.25 -12.11
N LYS A 173 -42.85 6.63 -10.90
CA LYS A 173 -42.18 6.17 -9.69
C LYS A 173 -42.49 4.68 -9.55
N PRO A 174 -41.49 3.82 -9.32
CA PRO A 174 -41.71 2.40 -9.04
C PRO A 174 -42.69 2.25 -7.87
N ASP A 175 -43.50 1.19 -7.93
CA ASP A 175 -44.58 0.98 -6.98
C ASP A 175 -44.01 0.90 -5.55
N ALA A 176 -44.57 1.68 -4.63
CA ALA A 176 -44.01 1.85 -3.28
C ALA A 176 -44.04 0.55 -2.47
N ALA A 177 -44.83 -0.44 -2.89
CA ALA A 177 -44.86 -1.77 -2.31
C ALA A 177 -43.64 -2.63 -2.71
N GLU A 178 -43.11 -2.48 -3.93
CA GLU A 178 -42.01 -3.30 -4.47
C GLU A 178 -40.63 -2.88 -3.93
N LEU A 179 -40.52 -1.65 -3.41
CA LEU A 179 -39.28 -1.07 -2.86
C LEU A 179 -39.24 -1.01 -1.33
N ARG A 180 -40.23 -1.58 -0.63
CA ARG A 180 -40.23 -1.57 0.85
C ARG A 180 -39.02 -2.32 1.40
N GLY A 181 -38.19 -1.61 2.17
CA GLY A 181 -36.98 -2.15 2.79
C GLY A 181 -35.73 -2.12 1.91
N CYS A 182 -35.84 -1.72 0.63
CA CYS A 182 -34.69 -1.50 -0.24
C CYS A 182 -34.04 -0.14 0.04
N ARG A 183 -32.72 -0.04 -0.12
CA ARG A 183 -32.03 1.24 -0.25
C ARG A 183 -32.17 1.72 -1.70
N VAL A 184 -32.68 2.95 -1.86
CA VAL A 184 -32.93 3.54 -3.18
C VAL A 184 -32.07 4.79 -3.36
N VAL A 185 -31.33 4.84 -4.48
CA VAL A 185 -30.43 5.95 -4.81
C VAL A 185 -30.75 6.43 -6.22
N ASN A 186 -30.90 7.74 -6.39
CA ASN A 186 -31.06 8.35 -7.70
C ASN A 186 -29.73 8.93 -8.13
N THR A 187 -29.28 8.58 -9.34
CA THR A 187 -28.02 9.07 -9.90
C THR A 187 -28.29 9.99 -11.08
N PHE A 188 -27.47 11.03 -11.18
CA PHE A 188 -27.50 11.99 -12.27
C PHE A 188 -26.08 12.35 -12.65
N LYS A 189 -25.75 12.14 -13.94
CA LYS A 189 -24.42 12.36 -14.52
C LYS A 189 -23.33 11.51 -13.88
N TYR A 190 -22.21 11.43 -14.59
CA TYR A 190 -21.11 10.56 -14.23
C TYR A 190 -20.39 11.11 -13.00
N ARG A 191 -20.82 10.66 -11.82
CA ARG A 191 -20.26 11.08 -10.53
C ARG A 191 -20.52 10.05 -9.44
N PHE A 192 -19.45 9.58 -8.81
CA PHE A 192 -19.50 8.65 -7.68
C PHE A 192 -19.43 9.42 -6.35
N ASP A 193 -20.58 9.95 -5.90
CA ASP A 193 -20.68 10.82 -4.71
C ASP A 193 -21.09 10.06 -3.42
N GLY A 194 -21.23 8.73 -3.49
CA GLY A 194 -21.60 7.91 -2.34
C GLY A 194 -21.12 6.48 -2.50
N PHE A 195 -20.35 6.00 -1.53
CA PHE A 195 -19.90 4.61 -1.46
C PHE A 195 -20.73 3.85 -0.44
N PHE A 196 -21.11 2.63 -0.81
CA PHE A 196 -21.91 1.72 0.01
C PHE A 196 -21.09 0.47 0.29
N ALA A 197 -21.18 -0.07 1.51
CA ALA A 197 -20.46 -1.27 1.88
C ALA A 197 -21.14 -2.52 1.26
N ILE A 198 -20.37 -3.34 0.55
CA ILE A 198 -20.89 -4.59 -0.04
C ILE A 198 -21.32 -5.58 1.06
N SER A 199 -20.68 -5.52 2.23
CA SER A 199 -21.08 -6.30 3.41
C SER A 199 -22.45 -5.90 3.99
N GLU A 200 -22.95 -4.71 3.67
CA GLU A 200 -24.24 -4.21 4.18
C GLU A 200 -25.37 -4.41 3.17
N GLU A 201 -25.09 -4.15 1.90
CA GLU A 201 -26.10 -4.13 0.82
C GLU A 201 -26.07 -5.41 -0.05
N GLY A 202 -25.09 -6.29 0.16
CA GLY A 202 -24.85 -7.53 -0.56
C GLY A 202 -24.52 -8.71 0.37
N TYR A 203 -23.72 -9.66 -0.13
CA TYR A 203 -23.26 -10.85 0.59
C TYR A 203 -21.74 -10.96 0.49
N VAL A 204 -21.05 -11.14 1.62
CA VAL A 204 -19.61 -11.40 1.65
C VAL A 204 -19.35 -12.61 2.55
N SER A 205 -18.74 -13.65 2.00
CA SER A 205 -18.38 -14.87 2.73
C SER A 205 -17.03 -15.39 2.27
N GLY A 206 -16.02 -15.26 3.13
CA GLY A 206 -14.65 -15.67 2.81
C GLY A 206 -14.11 -14.89 1.61
N SER A 207 -13.82 -15.60 0.51
CA SER A 207 -13.32 -15.01 -0.72
C SER A 207 -14.42 -14.47 -1.65
N ARG A 208 -15.70 -14.80 -1.42
CA ARG A 208 -16.80 -14.50 -2.34
C ARG A 208 -17.60 -13.27 -1.89
N SER A 209 -17.82 -12.35 -2.81
CA SER A 209 -18.69 -11.18 -2.68
C SER A 209 -19.79 -11.23 -3.73
N VAL A 210 -21.05 -11.03 -3.35
CA VAL A 210 -22.20 -11.00 -4.26
C VAL A 210 -23.02 -9.73 -4.00
N LEU A 211 -23.31 -8.96 -5.03
CA LEU A 211 -24.10 -7.73 -4.97
C LEU A 211 -25.30 -7.84 -5.91
N PRO A 212 -26.51 -8.12 -5.39
CA PRO A 212 -27.75 -7.99 -6.13
C PRO A 212 -28.21 -6.52 -6.14
N PHE A 213 -28.58 -6.01 -7.31
CA PHE A 213 -29.13 -4.66 -7.45
C PHE A 213 -30.14 -4.60 -8.59
N ARG A 214 -31.00 -3.58 -8.57
CA ARG A 214 -31.99 -3.30 -9.60
C ARG A 214 -31.84 -1.87 -10.09
N VAL A 215 -32.05 -1.65 -11.38
CA VAL A 215 -31.91 -0.33 -12.00
C VAL A 215 -33.07 -0.05 -12.93
N MET A 216 -33.63 1.15 -12.80
CA MET A 216 -34.58 1.73 -13.74
C MET A 216 -33.90 2.94 -14.37
N GLY A 217 -33.68 2.90 -15.68
CA GLY A 217 -32.87 3.89 -16.40
C GLY A 217 -32.87 3.63 -17.90
N ARG A 218 -32.43 4.60 -18.71
CA ARG A 218 -32.49 4.49 -20.18
C ARG A 218 -31.36 3.65 -20.77
N LYS A 219 -30.13 3.88 -20.32
CA LYS A 219 -28.87 3.28 -20.79
C LYS A 219 -27.71 3.85 -19.96
N ASP A 220 -26.49 3.36 -20.18
CA ASP A 220 -25.25 4.03 -19.77
C ASP A 220 -25.16 4.25 -18.24
N ILE A 221 -25.14 3.16 -17.49
CA ILE A 221 -25.01 3.19 -16.03
C ILE A 221 -23.65 2.65 -15.64
N HIS A 222 -23.07 3.18 -14.56
CA HIS A 222 -21.74 2.79 -14.12
C HIS A 222 -21.75 2.32 -12.67
N LEU A 223 -21.06 1.22 -12.43
CA LEU A 223 -20.84 0.62 -11.12
C LEU A 223 -19.34 0.61 -10.85
N GLN A 224 -18.90 1.38 -9.85
CA GLN A 224 -17.51 1.39 -9.41
C GLN A 224 -17.34 0.51 -8.17
N LEU A 225 -16.38 -0.40 -8.19
CA LEU A 225 -16.11 -1.39 -7.14
C LEU A 225 -14.70 -1.17 -6.59
N VAL A 226 -14.55 -1.00 -5.28
CA VAL A 226 -13.29 -0.54 -4.67
C VAL A 226 -12.96 -1.28 -3.38
N SER A 227 -11.67 -1.37 -3.06
CA SER A 227 -11.15 -2.03 -1.85
C SER A 227 -11.11 -1.14 -0.60
N ALA A 228 -11.05 0.17 -0.80
CA ALA A 228 -10.90 1.21 0.23
C ALA A 228 -11.42 2.56 -0.29
N ILE A 229 -11.71 3.47 0.64
CA ILE A 229 -12.10 4.85 0.36
C ILE A 229 -11.06 5.76 1.03
N PRO A 230 -10.40 6.69 0.31
CA PRO A 230 -10.59 6.98 -1.11
C PRO A 230 -10.08 5.84 -2.03
N PRO A 231 -10.65 5.69 -3.23
CA PRO A 231 -10.27 4.62 -4.15
C PRO A 231 -8.83 4.78 -4.66
N GLY A 232 -8.02 3.73 -4.54
CA GLY A 232 -6.67 3.67 -5.11
C GLY A 232 -6.71 3.37 -6.62
N SER A 233 -5.80 3.97 -7.40
CA SER A 233 -5.76 3.84 -8.87
C SER A 233 -5.58 2.41 -9.39
N GLU A 234 -5.02 1.51 -8.59
CA GLU A 234 -4.79 0.10 -8.95
C GLU A 234 -5.75 -0.88 -8.28
N SER A 235 -6.70 -0.42 -7.46
CA SER A 235 -7.63 -1.29 -6.72
C SER A 235 -9.08 -0.86 -6.90
N THR A 236 -9.43 -0.58 -8.16
CA THR A 236 -10.78 -0.29 -8.63
C THR A 236 -11.14 -1.18 -9.81
N TYR A 237 -12.41 -1.58 -9.86
CA TYR A 237 -13.07 -1.98 -11.10
C TYR A 237 -14.17 -0.98 -11.41
N GLU A 238 -14.42 -0.76 -12.69
CA GLU A 238 -15.60 -0.03 -13.15
C GLU A 238 -16.32 -0.85 -14.19
N ILE A 239 -17.63 -1.01 -14.02
CA ILE A 239 -18.50 -1.73 -14.95
C ILE A 239 -19.51 -0.74 -15.50
N ASP A 240 -19.47 -0.50 -16.80
CA ASP A 240 -20.47 0.26 -17.53
C ASP A 240 -21.45 -0.69 -18.21
N ILE A 241 -22.75 -0.51 -17.97
CA ILE A 241 -23.83 -1.36 -18.52
C ILE A 241 -24.65 -0.54 -19.50
N ASP A 242 -24.95 -1.14 -20.66
CA ASP A 242 -25.67 -0.50 -21.78
C ASP A 242 -24.98 0.75 -22.36
N PHE A 243 -23.66 0.88 -22.23
CA PHE A 243 -22.90 1.92 -22.92
C PHE A 243 -22.71 1.52 -24.39
N HIS A 244 -23.41 2.20 -25.30
CA HIS A 244 -23.47 1.82 -26.72
C HIS A 244 -23.85 0.34 -26.96
N ASN A 245 -24.81 -0.20 -26.21
CA ASN A 245 -25.24 -1.60 -26.27
C ASN A 245 -24.12 -2.61 -25.91
N HIS A 246 -23.15 -2.17 -25.09
CA HIS A 246 -22.12 -3.01 -24.51
C HIS A 246 -22.18 -2.93 -22.98
N THR A 247 -21.73 -4.00 -22.35
CA THR A 247 -21.26 -3.98 -20.97
C THR A 247 -19.74 -4.09 -21.00
N ASN A 248 -19.01 -3.10 -20.50
CA ASN A 248 -17.55 -3.18 -20.37
C ASN A 248 -17.12 -3.25 -18.90
N LEU A 249 -15.89 -3.69 -18.70
CA LEU A 249 -15.21 -3.74 -17.41
C LEU A 249 -13.85 -3.08 -17.59
N ASP A 250 -13.58 -2.08 -16.76
CA ASP A 250 -12.29 -1.41 -16.61
C ASP A 250 -11.62 -1.85 -15.30
N ARG A 251 -10.29 -1.95 -15.31
CA ARG A 251 -9.46 -2.33 -14.16
C ARG A 251 -8.43 -1.25 -13.86
N GLY A 252 -8.69 -0.43 -12.84
CA GLY A 252 -7.78 0.66 -12.48
C GLY A 252 -7.56 1.64 -13.63
N ILE A 253 -6.37 1.61 -14.22
CA ILE A 253 -5.96 2.43 -15.38
C ILE A 253 -6.15 1.69 -16.72
N GLU A 254 -6.35 0.38 -16.69
CA GLU A 254 -6.58 -0.45 -17.88
C GLU A 254 -8.06 -0.37 -18.26
N SER A 255 -8.35 0.12 -19.47
CA SER A 255 -9.72 0.22 -19.98
C SER A 255 -10.10 -1.00 -20.82
N LYS A 256 -11.35 -1.44 -20.70
CA LYS A 256 -11.99 -2.52 -21.44
C LYS A 256 -11.27 -3.86 -21.34
N VAL A 257 -10.92 -4.27 -20.12
CA VAL A 257 -10.35 -5.60 -19.86
C VAL A 257 -11.33 -6.73 -20.18
N ALA A 258 -12.63 -6.44 -20.16
CA ALA A 258 -13.68 -7.27 -20.76
C ALA A 258 -14.77 -6.40 -21.38
N SER A 259 -15.42 -6.90 -22.43
CA SER A 259 -16.51 -6.22 -23.13
C SER A 259 -17.45 -7.25 -23.76
N THR A 260 -18.75 -7.07 -23.57
CA THR A 260 -19.78 -7.93 -24.17
C THR A 260 -20.86 -7.08 -24.81
N GLN A 261 -21.18 -7.37 -26.07
CA GLN A 261 -22.29 -6.72 -26.78
C GLN A 261 -23.62 -7.42 -26.51
N HIS A 262 -24.69 -6.66 -26.32
CA HIS A 262 -26.03 -7.20 -26.11
C HIS A 262 -27.12 -6.25 -26.64
N ALA A 263 -28.35 -6.73 -26.72
CA ALA A 263 -29.49 -5.83 -26.91
C ALA A 263 -29.69 -4.95 -25.66
N PRO A 264 -30.39 -3.80 -25.75
CA PRO A 264 -30.65 -2.93 -24.60
C PRO A 264 -31.24 -3.72 -23.41
N LEU A 265 -30.61 -3.62 -22.24
CA LEU A 265 -31.03 -4.35 -21.03
C LEU A 265 -31.89 -3.49 -20.11
N LEU A 266 -31.59 -2.19 -20.01
CA LEU A 266 -32.24 -1.23 -19.13
C LEU A 266 -33.57 -0.75 -19.69
N SER A 267 -34.47 -0.39 -18.79
CA SER A 267 -35.78 0.16 -19.12
C SER A 267 -36.02 1.46 -18.34
N PRO A 268 -36.50 2.53 -18.99
CA PRO A 268 -36.88 3.76 -18.30
C PRO A 268 -38.16 3.62 -17.48
N THR A 269 -38.90 2.52 -17.62
CA THR A 269 -40.20 2.30 -16.99
C THR A 269 -40.26 1.09 -16.07
N GLU A 270 -39.27 0.19 -16.13
CA GLU A 270 -39.23 -1.06 -15.36
C GLU A 270 -37.90 -1.21 -14.62
N LEU A 271 -37.94 -1.71 -13.40
CA LEU A 271 -36.74 -2.09 -12.63
C LEU A 271 -36.18 -3.39 -13.21
N ARG A 272 -34.95 -3.34 -13.72
CA ARG A 272 -34.21 -4.50 -14.23
C ARG A 272 -33.23 -5.01 -13.20
N GLY A 273 -33.20 -6.32 -12.98
CA GLY A 273 -32.37 -6.95 -11.95
C GLY A 273 -31.01 -7.39 -12.48
N PHE A 274 -30.00 -7.24 -11.63
CA PHE A 274 -28.63 -7.64 -11.91
C PHE A 274 -28.02 -8.30 -10.66
N VAL A 275 -27.16 -9.29 -10.87
CA VAL A 275 -26.36 -9.91 -9.82
C VAL A 275 -24.90 -9.89 -10.23
N LEU A 276 -24.09 -9.18 -9.45
CA LEU A 276 -22.65 -9.18 -9.56
C LEU A 276 -22.06 -10.18 -8.57
N GLU A 277 -21.20 -11.07 -9.01
CA GLU A 277 -20.44 -11.99 -8.17
C GLU A 277 -18.95 -11.77 -8.40
N HIS A 278 -18.19 -11.77 -7.31
CA HIS A 278 -16.74 -11.66 -7.31
C HIS A 278 -16.17 -12.73 -6.38
N ASP A 279 -15.16 -13.44 -6.83
CA ASP A 279 -14.45 -14.43 -6.01
C ASP A 279 -12.96 -14.14 -6.01
N MET A 280 -12.47 -13.76 -4.83
CA MET A 280 -11.07 -13.44 -4.56
C MET A 280 -10.12 -14.63 -4.73
N ALA A 281 -10.57 -15.85 -4.48
CA ALA A 281 -9.71 -17.03 -4.54
C ALA A 281 -9.43 -17.44 -5.99
N THR A 282 -10.43 -17.26 -6.87
CA THR A 282 -10.34 -17.63 -8.29
C THR A 282 -10.07 -16.43 -9.20
N GLY A 283 -10.21 -15.22 -8.68
CA GLY A 283 -10.13 -13.94 -9.40
C GLY A 283 -11.34 -13.64 -10.28
N GLN A 284 -12.42 -14.41 -10.18
CA GLN A 284 -13.56 -14.32 -11.09
C GLN A 284 -14.46 -13.12 -10.77
N ILE A 285 -14.84 -12.36 -11.81
CA ILE A 285 -15.90 -11.34 -11.78
C ILE A 285 -16.98 -11.74 -12.78
N ASN A 286 -18.21 -11.85 -12.32
CA ASN A 286 -19.35 -12.34 -13.07
C ASN A 286 -20.54 -11.39 -12.89
N LEU A 287 -21.10 -10.85 -13.98
CA LEU A 287 -22.30 -10.02 -13.96
C LEU A 287 -23.41 -10.70 -14.75
N THR A 288 -24.53 -10.94 -14.10
CA THR A 288 -25.71 -11.59 -14.70
C THR A 288 -26.92 -10.65 -14.67
N ALA A 289 -27.69 -10.64 -15.76
CA ALA A 289 -29.03 -10.03 -15.80
C ALA A 289 -30.07 -11.06 -15.32
N VAL A 290 -30.99 -10.59 -14.47
CA VAL A 290 -32.09 -11.37 -13.89
C VAL A 290 -33.41 -10.66 -14.21
N ASP A 291 -34.34 -11.36 -14.85
CA ASP A 291 -35.63 -10.78 -15.23
C ASP A 291 -36.52 -10.53 -14.00
N ALA A 292 -37.07 -9.31 -13.93
CA ALA A 292 -38.04 -8.93 -12.92
C ALA A 292 -39.43 -9.44 -13.32
N GLY A 293 -39.94 -10.41 -12.58
CA GLY A 293 -41.34 -10.85 -12.62
C GLY A 293 -41.53 -12.26 -13.16
N GLY A 294 -41.66 -13.22 -12.24
CA GLY A 294 -42.61 -14.36 -12.28
C GLY A 294 -42.72 -15.31 -13.49
N THR A 295 -42.08 -15.08 -14.64
CA THR A 295 -42.25 -15.92 -15.84
C THR A 295 -40.91 -16.27 -16.45
N GLY A 296 -40.33 -17.40 -16.01
CA GLY A 296 -39.58 -18.35 -16.84
C GLY A 296 -38.42 -17.89 -17.74
N GLY A 297 -37.87 -16.68 -17.58
CA GLY A 297 -36.70 -16.21 -18.33
C GLY A 297 -35.39 -16.72 -17.70
N ALA A 298 -34.53 -17.38 -18.49
CA ALA A 298 -33.24 -17.88 -18.02
C ALA A 298 -32.27 -16.72 -17.72
N ALA A 299 -31.60 -16.77 -16.56
CA ALA A 299 -30.57 -15.78 -16.19
C ALA A 299 -29.51 -15.67 -17.29
N ARG A 300 -29.28 -14.44 -17.79
CA ARG A 300 -28.35 -14.19 -18.88
C ARG A 300 -27.03 -13.67 -18.33
N ASN A 301 -25.95 -14.38 -18.59
CA ASN A 301 -24.62 -13.90 -18.22
C ASN A 301 -24.17 -12.78 -19.16
N LEU A 302 -23.81 -11.62 -18.61
CA LEU A 302 -23.45 -10.42 -19.37
C LEU A 302 -21.94 -10.24 -19.44
N LEU A 303 -21.23 -10.54 -18.36
CA LEU A 303 -19.79 -10.34 -18.29
C LEU A 303 -19.16 -11.39 -17.38
N LEU A 304 -18.15 -12.09 -17.88
CA LEU A 304 -17.36 -13.04 -17.09
C LEU A 304 -15.88 -12.81 -17.39
N TRP A 305 -15.12 -12.41 -16.38
CA TRP A 305 -13.71 -12.12 -16.49
C TRP A 305 -12.94 -12.64 -15.27
N ARG A 306 -11.64 -12.92 -15.43
CA ARG A 306 -10.77 -13.39 -14.36
C ARG A 306 -9.59 -12.45 -14.18
N ASP A 307 -9.52 -11.80 -13.03
CA ASP A 307 -8.41 -10.94 -12.65
C ASP A 307 -7.17 -11.79 -12.32
N PRO A 308 -6.00 -11.54 -12.95
CA PRO A 308 -4.74 -12.15 -12.55
C PRO A 308 -4.24 -11.69 -11.16
N LYS A 309 -4.71 -10.55 -10.64
CA LYS A 309 -4.34 -9.98 -9.33
C LYS A 309 -5.60 -9.44 -8.60
N PRO A 310 -6.51 -10.32 -8.17
CA PRO A 310 -7.76 -9.91 -7.54
C PRO A 310 -7.53 -9.24 -6.18
N PHE A 311 -8.39 -8.27 -5.85
CA PHE A 311 -8.35 -7.54 -4.59
C PHE A 311 -9.71 -7.53 -3.90
N ALA A 312 -9.72 -7.52 -2.55
CA ALA A 312 -10.95 -7.68 -1.79
C ALA A 312 -11.90 -6.51 -2.04
N LEU A 313 -13.09 -6.81 -2.57
CA LEU A 313 -14.15 -5.83 -2.80
C LEU A 313 -14.84 -5.47 -1.49
N ARG A 314 -14.82 -4.19 -1.13
CA ARG A 314 -15.39 -3.69 0.12
C ARG A 314 -16.53 -2.71 -0.10
N TYR A 315 -16.36 -1.83 -1.07
CA TYR A 315 -17.34 -0.78 -1.35
C TYR A 315 -17.72 -0.79 -2.81
N PHE A 316 -18.94 -0.35 -3.08
CA PHE A 316 -19.39 -0.01 -4.42
C PHE A 316 -19.98 1.40 -4.44
N SER A 317 -19.89 2.04 -5.59
CA SER A 317 -20.58 3.31 -5.87
C SER A 317 -21.28 3.19 -7.20
N VAL A 318 -22.42 3.87 -7.32
CA VAL A 318 -23.27 3.84 -8.50
C VAL A 318 -23.31 5.23 -9.11
N SER A 319 -23.28 5.32 -10.43
CA SER A 319 -23.48 6.56 -11.16
C SER A 319 -24.16 6.30 -12.51
N SER A 320 -24.64 7.35 -13.15
CA SER A 320 -25.26 7.25 -14.48
C SER A 320 -24.50 8.13 -15.46
N GLY A 321 -24.11 7.61 -16.60
CA GLY A 321 -23.42 8.35 -17.64
C GLY A 321 -24.26 9.51 -18.17
N SER A 322 -23.60 10.47 -18.82
CA SER A 322 -24.26 11.68 -19.33
C SER A 322 -25.36 11.38 -20.35
N SER A 323 -25.34 10.18 -20.97
CA SER A 323 -26.34 9.76 -21.95
C SER A 323 -27.56 9.03 -21.35
N ALA A 324 -27.56 8.76 -20.04
CA ALA A 324 -28.64 8.09 -19.31
C ALA A 324 -29.86 8.98 -19.02
N GLY A 325 -29.69 10.31 -19.02
CA GLY A 325 -30.73 11.27 -18.63
C GLY A 325 -30.86 11.48 -17.11
N ASN A 326 -31.85 12.26 -16.67
CA ASN A 326 -31.96 12.74 -15.28
C ASN A 326 -32.68 11.77 -14.31
N ASP A 327 -33.10 10.60 -14.79
CA ASP A 327 -34.11 9.77 -14.12
C ASP A 327 -33.62 8.33 -13.90
N THR A 328 -32.35 8.12 -13.48
CA THR A 328 -31.84 6.78 -13.16
C THR A 328 -32.03 6.47 -11.68
N THR A 329 -32.80 5.43 -11.38
CA THR A 329 -33.08 4.96 -10.03
C THR A 329 -32.45 3.60 -9.80
N TRP A 330 -31.63 3.50 -8.76
CA TRP A 330 -31.00 2.27 -8.29
C TRP A 330 -31.69 1.79 -7.03
N ALA A 331 -31.88 0.49 -6.91
CA ALA A 331 -32.38 -0.17 -5.71
C ALA A 331 -31.50 -1.37 -5.35
N PHE A 332 -31.03 -1.44 -4.12
CA PHE A 332 -30.18 -2.52 -3.61
C PHE A 332 -30.44 -2.75 -2.13
N GLY A 333 -29.94 -3.86 -1.57
CA GLY A 333 -30.23 -4.25 -0.18
C GLY A 333 -31.70 -4.62 0.08
N CYS A 334 -32.43 -5.09 -0.94
CA CYS A 334 -33.85 -5.42 -0.84
C CYS A 334 -34.11 -6.72 -0.03
N PRO A 335 -35.14 -6.75 0.86
CA PRO A 335 -35.55 -7.96 1.56
C PRO A 335 -35.96 -9.09 0.60
N GLY A 336 -35.55 -10.33 0.88
CA GLY A 336 -35.96 -11.51 0.10
C GLY A 336 -35.21 -11.75 -1.23
N LEU A 337 -34.26 -10.88 -1.63
CA LEU A 337 -33.44 -11.08 -2.83
C LEU A 337 -32.22 -12.00 -2.62
N HIS A 338 -32.00 -12.49 -1.39
CA HIS A 338 -30.88 -13.37 -1.05
C HIS A 338 -31.37 -14.73 -0.58
N ARG A 339 -30.83 -15.82 -1.16
CA ARG A 339 -31.13 -17.20 -0.72
C ARG A 339 -30.82 -17.44 0.76
N ASP A 340 -29.84 -16.75 1.34
CA ASP A 340 -29.45 -16.87 2.75
C ASP A 340 -30.14 -15.86 3.69
N HIS A 341 -30.77 -14.79 3.16
CA HIS A 341 -31.56 -13.88 4.01
C HIS A 341 -32.94 -14.44 4.34
N ALA A 342 -33.54 -15.28 3.49
CA ALA A 342 -34.78 -15.95 3.84
C ALA A 342 -34.61 -16.78 5.13
N VAL A 343 -33.55 -17.58 5.21
CA VAL A 343 -33.22 -18.39 6.41
C VAL A 343 -32.83 -17.53 7.62
N ARG A 344 -32.07 -16.44 7.40
CA ARG A 344 -31.63 -15.53 8.48
C ARG A 344 -32.74 -14.63 9.02
N ASP A 345 -33.62 -14.12 8.15
CA ASP A 345 -34.75 -13.29 8.52
C ASP A 345 -35.88 -14.16 9.11
N GLU A 346 -36.08 -15.40 8.64
CA GLU A 346 -36.97 -16.39 9.29
C GLU A 346 -36.48 -16.79 10.70
N ALA A 347 -35.18 -17.07 10.86
CA ALA A 347 -34.58 -17.34 12.18
C ALA A 347 -34.72 -16.14 13.14
N ARG A 348 -34.62 -14.90 12.62
CA ARG A 348 -34.78 -13.66 13.38
C ARG A 348 -36.25 -13.40 13.77
N LEU A 349 -37.20 -13.76 12.90
CA LEU A 349 -38.64 -13.72 13.16
C LEU A 349 -39.09 -14.75 14.21
N GLN A 350 -38.39 -15.88 14.33
CA GLN A 350 -38.73 -16.95 15.29
C GLN A 350 -38.02 -16.83 16.65
N SER A 351 -36.75 -16.37 16.68
CA SER A 351 -35.91 -16.44 17.90
C SER A 351 -35.49 -15.07 18.47
N GLY A 352 -35.70 -13.96 17.75
CA GLY A 352 -35.23 -12.62 18.15
C GLY A 352 -33.71 -12.42 18.07
N CYS A 353 -32.95 -13.43 17.62
CA CYS A 353 -31.50 -13.42 17.41
C CYS A 353 -31.14 -13.63 15.93
N SER A 354 -29.91 -13.30 15.54
CA SER A 354 -29.37 -13.61 14.21
C SER A 354 -28.97 -15.09 14.12
N ALA A 355 -29.00 -15.65 12.90
CA ALA A 355 -28.72 -17.07 12.68
C ALA A 355 -27.33 -17.51 13.20
N PRO A 356 -27.17 -18.76 13.67
CA PRO A 356 -25.89 -19.25 14.19
C PRO A 356 -24.75 -19.14 13.15
N LEU A 357 -23.61 -18.59 13.58
CA LEU A 357 -22.38 -18.50 12.80
C LEU A 357 -21.39 -19.58 13.26
N HIS A 358 -21.04 -20.48 12.35
CA HIS A 358 -20.03 -21.50 12.58
C HIS A 358 -18.65 -20.97 12.24
N THR A 359 -17.70 -21.11 13.16
CA THR A 359 -16.33 -20.59 13.03
C THR A 359 -15.31 -21.69 13.31
N TYR A 360 -14.14 -21.58 12.67
CA TYR A 360 -13.03 -22.52 12.81
C TYR A 360 -11.70 -21.81 12.56
N ALA A 361 -10.64 -22.25 13.27
CA ALA A 361 -9.24 -22.00 12.95
C ALA A 361 -8.78 -20.54 12.79
N TYR A 362 -9.25 -19.63 13.65
CA TYR A 362 -8.85 -18.22 13.68
C TYR A 362 -9.14 -17.48 12.35
N SER A 363 -10.13 -17.98 11.60
CA SER A 363 -10.54 -17.39 10.33
C SER A 363 -11.49 -16.21 10.56
N HIS A 364 -10.95 -14.99 10.64
CA HIS A 364 -11.74 -13.75 10.59
C HIS A 364 -12.20 -13.47 9.15
N SER A 365 -13.09 -14.32 8.63
CA SER A 365 -13.53 -14.30 7.23
C SER A 365 -14.81 -13.48 6.97
N GLN A 366 -15.46 -13.00 8.03
CA GLN A 366 -16.69 -12.21 7.94
C GLN A 366 -16.65 -11.05 8.94
N TYR A 367 -16.92 -9.83 8.47
CA TYR A 367 -17.06 -8.63 9.30
C TYR A 367 -18.52 -8.18 9.29
N LEU A 368 -19.10 -8.09 10.48
CA LEU A 368 -20.51 -7.80 10.75
C LEU A 368 -20.64 -6.37 11.27
N SER A 369 -21.72 -5.68 10.90
CA SER A 369 -21.96 -4.29 11.31
C SER A 369 -22.48 -4.23 12.76
N VAL A 370 -21.79 -3.46 13.60
CA VAL A 370 -22.24 -3.15 14.98
C VAL A 370 -23.51 -2.32 14.96
N GLU A 371 -23.73 -1.52 13.91
CA GLU A 371 -24.94 -0.70 13.77
C GLU A 371 -26.19 -1.53 13.51
N ARG A 372 -26.03 -2.67 12.81
CA ARG A 372 -27.13 -3.58 12.51
C ARG A 372 -27.37 -4.62 13.62
N GLU A 373 -26.29 -5.13 14.21
CA GLU A 373 -26.31 -6.28 15.13
C GLU A 373 -26.14 -5.90 16.61
N GLY A 374 -25.66 -4.70 16.92
CA GLY A 374 -25.48 -4.20 18.28
C GLY A 374 -26.62 -3.30 18.78
N VAL A 375 -26.59 -3.01 20.06
CA VAL A 375 -27.44 -2.01 20.73
C VAL A 375 -26.65 -0.70 20.83
N ILE A 376 -27.17 0.38 20.26
CA ILE A 376 -26.54 1.71 20.26
C ILE A 376 -27.33 2.65 21.18
N GLU A 377 -26.65 3.18 22.20
CA GLU A 377 -27.19 4.14 23.15
C GLU A 377 -26.25 5.34 23.27
N GLY A 378 -26.41 6.34 22.41
CA GLY A 378 -25.55 7.52 22.39
C GLY A 378 -24.07 7.15 22.09
N PRO A 379 -23.11 7.45 22.98
CA PRO A 379 -21.70 7.06 22.81
C PRO A 379 -21.45 5.56 23.04
N ARG A 380 -22.45 4.82 23.55
CA ARG A 380 -22.32 3.41 23.91
C ARG A 380 -22.74 2.49 22.79
N ARG A 381 -21.93 1.45 22.57
CA ARG A 381 -22.19 0.34 21.66
C ARG A 381 -22.05 -0.96 22.41
N THR A 382 -23.13 -1.74 22.50
CA THR A 382 -23.14 -3.03 23.19
C THR A 382 -23.41 -4.15 22.20
N LEU A 383 -22.57 -5.17 22.19
CA LEU A 383 -22.76 -6.42 21.45
C LEU A 383 -23.13 -7.53 22.41
N HIS A 384 -24.22 -8.24 22.12
CA HIS A 384 -24.66 -9.42 22.85
C HIS A 384 -24.30 -10.66 22.02
N LEU A 385 -23.46 -11.54 22.57
CA LEU A 385 -22.84 -12.66 21.88
C LEU A 385 -22.95 -13.93 22.71
N TYR A 386 -23.35 -15.04 22.11
CA TYR A 386 -23.39 -16.35 22.75
C TYR A 386 -22.44 -17.29 22.02
N LEU A 387 -21.60 -17.99 22.78
CA LEU A 387 -20.59 -18.88 22.24
C LEU A 387 -20.73 -20.29 22.83
N ARG A 388 -20.77 -21.28 21.94
CA ARG A 388 -20.59 -22.71 22.25
C ARG A 388 -19.27 -23.18 21.65
N ALA A 389 -18.26 -23.43 22.49
CA ALA A 389 -16.92 -23.86 22.10
C ALA A 389 -16.17 -24.51 23.27
N LEU A 390 -15.19 -25.37 22.98
CA LEU A 390 -14.46 -26.14 24.00
C LEU A 390 -13.49 -25.30 24.86
N GLY A 391 -13.12 -24.07 24.45
CA GLY A 391 -12.13 -23.32 25.22
C GLY A 391 -11.67 -21.97 24.73
N SER A 392 -12.01 -21.49 23.53
CA SER A 392 -11.51 -20.20 23.05
C SER A 392 -12.39 -19.58 21.97
N GLY A 393 -12.78 -18.33 22.18
CA GLY A 393 -13.42 -17.47 21.19
C GLY A 393 -12.70 -16.14 21.07
N HIS A 394 -12.60 -15.63 19.85
CA HIS A 394 -11.91 -14.39 19.52
C HIS A 394 -12.88 -13.43 18.84
N ILE A 395 -12.92 -12.20 19.33
CA ILE A 395 -13.79 -11.14 18.84
C ILE A 395 -12.91 -9.97 18.42
N ARG A 396 -12.84 -9.74 17.12
CA ARG A 396 -12.11 -8.62 16.53
C ARG A 396 -13.06 -7.45 16.31
N LEU A 397 -12.68 -6.26 16.76
CA LEU A 397 -13.50 -5.05 16.75
C LEU A 397 -12.77 -3.96 15.96
N GLU A 398 -13.43 -3.41 14.93
CA GLU A 398 -12.81 -2.45 14.01
C GLU A 398 -13.68 -1.19 13.85
N ALA A 399 -13.03 -0.03 13.74
CA ALA A 399 -13.71 1.22 13.44
C ALA A 399 -13.93 1.44 11.93
N GLN A 400 -13.13 0.77 11.09
CA GLN A 400 -13.18 0.87 9.63
C GLN A 400 -12.71 -0.43 8.96
N LEU A 401 -13.11 -0.66 7.71
CA LEU A 401 -12.60 -1.75 6.86
C LEU A 401 -11.82 -1.15 5.68
N PRO A 402 -10.69 -1.71 5.18
CA PRO A 402 -9.96 -2.89 5.64
C PRO A 402 -9.67 -2.92 7.14
N PRO A 403 -9.74 -4.11 7.77
CA PRO A 403 -9.06 -4.26 9.05
C PRO A 403 -7.57 -3.98 8.84
N ALA A 404 -6.94 -3.28 9.78
CA ALA A 404 -5.49 -3.14 9.78
C ALA A 404 -4.82 -4.51 10.01
N VAL A 405 -3.49 -4.60 9.94
CA VAL A 405 -2.78 -5.86 10.25
C VAL A 405 -3.16 -6.31 11.66
N ASP A 406 -3.01 -5.41 12.62
CA ASP A 406 -3.48 -5.57 13.99
C ASP A 406 -4.93 -5.09 14.13
N ALA A 407 -5.72 -5.81 14.93
CA ALA A 407 -7.06 -5.37 15.28
C ALA A 407 -7.01 -4.03 16.01
N LEU A 408 -7.93 -3.11 15.73
CA LEU A 408 -8.10 -1.93 16.58
C LEU A 408 -8.29 -2.36 18.03
N LEU A 409 -9.22 -3.30 18.26
CA LEU A 409 -9.41 -3.99 19.53
C LEU A 409 -9.68 -5.48 19.27
N GLU A 410 -9.10 -6.35 20.08
CA GLU A 410 -9.37 -7.79 20.06
C GLU A 410 -9.73 -8.24 21.48
N VAL A 411 -10.79 -9.05 21.59
CA VAL A 411 -11.23 -9.64 22.84
C VAL A 411 -11.09 -11.15 22.73
N ASP A 412 -10.26 -11.72 23.59
CA ASP A 412 -10.10 -13.15 23.73
C ASP A 412 -10.96 -13.65 24.88
N LEU A 413 -11.83 -14.61 24.61
CA LEU A 413 -12.62 -15.30 25.62
C LEU A 413 -11.98 -16.66 25.90
N SER A 414 -11.49 -16.83 27.13
CA SER A 414 -11.01 -18.11 27.68
C SER A 414 -9.78 -18.73 26.99
N HIS A 415 -9.04 -18.00 26.15
CA HIS A 415 -7.82 -18.50 25.49
C HIS A 415 -6.78 -18.95 26.52
N MET A 416 -6.48 -20.26 26.56
CA MET A 416 -5.66 -20.89 27.61
C MET A 416 -6.11 -20.57 29.05
N GLY A 417 -7.41 -20.34 29.26
CA GLY A 417 -8.01 -19.98 30.54
C GLY A 417 -7.94 -18.49 30.90
N ASN A 418 -7.48 -17.64 30.00
CA ASN A 418 -7.45 -16.19 30.16
C ASN A 418 -8.51 -15.52 29.27
N THR A 419 -9.12 -14.47 29.79
CA THR A 419 -9.90 -13.50 29.01
C THR A 419 -9.09 -12.22 28.92
N SER A 420 -8.82 -11.73 27.72
CA SER A 420 -7.99 -10.54 27.48
C SER A 420 -8.65 -9.53 26.54
N ILE A 421 -8.23 -8.28 26.68
CA ILE A 421 -8.45 -7.19 25.71
C ILE A 421 -7.08 -6.77 25.20
N ASP A 422 -6.92 -6.80 23.89
CA ASP A 422 -5.74 -6.34 23.18
C ASP A 422 -6.11 -5.10 22.34
N TYR A 423 -5.28 -4.06 22.37
CA TYR A 423 -5.44 -2.82 21.60
C TYR A 423 -4.25 -2.67 20.66
N LEU A 424 -4.50 -2.66 19.34
CA LEU A 424 -3.46 -2.61 18.30
C LEU A 424 -2.37 -3.68 18.51
N GLY A 425 -2.80 -4.93 18.76
CA GLY A 425 -1.92 -6.08 18.96
C GLY A 425 -1.20 -6.14 20.30
N LYS A 426 -1.42 -5.18 21.21
CA LYS A 426 -0.84 -5.17 22.56
C LYS A 426 -1.90 -5.49 23.60
N ARG A 427 -1.62 -6.45 24.48
CA ARG A 427 -2.49 -6.77 25.61
C ARG A 427 -2.58 -5.63 26.61
N VAL A 428 -3.79 -5.13 26.82
CA VAL A 428 -4.06 -3.98 27.70
C VAL A 428 -4.85 -4.35 28.95
N ALA A 429 -5.58 -5.47 28.93
CA ALA A 429 -6.23 -6.02 30.11
C ALA A 429 -6.32 -7.55 30.00
N SER A 430 -6.20 -8.26 31.13
CA SER A 430 -6.32 -9.72 31.16
C SER A 430 -6.79 -10.19 32.53
N VAL A 431 -7.64 -11.21 32.55
CA VAL A 431 -8.12 -11.88 33.76
C VAL A 431 -8.13 -13.39 33.53
N ARG A 432 -7.66 -14.16 34.52
CA ARG A 432 -7.68 -15.63 34.45
C ARG A 432 -9.00 -16.14 35.02
N LEU A 433 -9.78 -16.84 34.20
CA LEU A 433 -11.09 -17.38 34.55
C LEU A 433 -11.18 -18.84 34.11
N GLY A 434 -11.29 -19.76 35.08
CA GLY A 434 -11.42 -21.19 34.78
C GLY A 434 -12.79 -21.52 34.19
N ALA A 435 -12.80 -22.36 33.14
CA ALA A 435 -14.00 -22.99 32.56
C ALA A 435 -15.12 -22.01 32.11
N LEU A 436 -14.76 -20.93 31.42
CA LEU A 436 -15.73 -19.94 30.92
C LEU A 436 -16.64 -20.47 29.80
N LEU A 437 -16.14 -21.42 29.00
CA LEU A 437 -16.80 -21.96 27.80
C LEU A 437 -17.00 -23.49 27.92
N THR A 438 -17.98 -24.02 27.19
CA THR A 438 -18.33 -25.45 27.16
C THR A 438 -18.91 -25.84 25.80
N LEU A 439 -18.79 -27.11 25.42
CA LEU A 439 -19.42 -27.67 24.21
C LEU A 439 -20.91 -27.98 24.39
N ARG A 440 -21.39 -28.09 25.64
CA ARG A 440 -22.76 -28.56 25.92
C ARG A 440 -23.81 -27.47 25.82
N GLU A 441 -23.47 -26.25 26.20
CA GLU A 441 -24.40 -25.12 26.26
C GLU A 441 -23.75 -23.85 25.70
N SER A 442 -24.56 -22.98 25.10
CA SER A 442 -24.11 -21.66 24.68
C SER A 442 -24.01 -20.73 25.90
N ARG A 443 -22.85 -20.09 26.06
CA ARG A 443 -22.62 -19.10 27.13
C ARG A 443 -22.71 -17.70 26.56
N GLY A 444 -23.51 -16.85 27.19
CA GLY A 444 -23.72 -15.46 26.78
C GLY A 444 -22.70 -14.49 27.38
N PHE A 445 -22.24 -13.56 26.55
CA PHE A 445 -21.33 -12.47 26.89
C PHE A 445 -21.80 -11.17 26.25
N TRP A 446 -21.56 -10.06 26.95
CA TRP A 446 -21.71 -8.73 26.36
C TRP A 446 -20.35 -8.03 26.25
N VAL A 447 -20.16 -7.31 25.14
CA VAL A 447 -19.00 -6.43 24.92
C VAL A 447 -19.52 -5.00 24.74
N ARG A 448 -19.07 -4.07 25.58
CA ARG A 448 -19.58 -2.71 25.61
C ARG A 448 -18.44 -1.70 25.44
N GLN A 449 -18.54 -0.86 24.42
CA GLN A 449 -17.67 0.28 24.23
C GLN A 449 -18.42 1.56 24.61
N ASP A 450 -17.81 2.42 25.43
CA ASP A 450 -18.27 3.79 25.68
C ASP A 450 -17.21 4.77 25.16
N THR A 451 -17.51 5.45 24.05
CA THR A 451 -16.55 6.40 23.45
C THR A 451 -16.38 7.67 24.29
N GLY A 452 -17.37 8.03 25.12
CA GLY A 452 -17.30 9.21 25.99
C GLY A 452 -16.46 8.94 27.24
N ALA A 453 -16.67 7.78 27.88
CA ALA A 453 -15.85 7.33 29.01
C ALA A 453 -14.49 6.77 28.58
N ARG A 454 -14.33 6.45 27.28
CA ARG A 454 -13.16 5.77 26.69
C ARG A 454 -12.91 4.39 27.27
N THR A 455 -13.98 3.65 27.55
CA THR A 455 -13.91 2.32 28.14
C THR A 455 -14.31 1.24 27.15
N LEU A 456 -13.68 0.07 27.28
CA LEU A 456 -14.14 -1.19 26.71
C LEU A 456 -14.32 -2.21 27.84
N GLU A 457 -15.52 -2.76 27.93
CA GLU A 457 -15.92 -3.68 28.99
C GLU A 457 -16.44 -4.98 28.40
N VAL A 458 -16.11 -6.09 29.06
CA VAL A 458 -16.57 -7.43 28.70
C VAL A 458 -17.19 -8.05 29.94
N GLY A 459 -18.40 -8.59 29.81
CA GLY A 459 -19.13 -9.21 30.92
C GLY A 459 -19.93 -10.45 30.48
N LYS A 460 -20.46 -11.17 31.47
CA LYS A 460 -21.39 -12.29 31.22
C LYS A 460 -22.81 -11.77 31.06
N GLU A 461 -23.59 -12.37 30.16
CA GLU A 461 -25.02 -12.08 30.06
C GLU A 461 -25.72 -12.30 31.40
N GLY A 462 -26.62 -11.38 31.76
CA GLY A 462 -27.30 -11.35 33.06
C GLY A 462 -26.48 -10.81 34.24
N SER A 463 -25.17 -10.56 34.08
CA SER A 463 -24.34 -9.88 35.09
C SER A 463 -24.23 -8.38 34.80
N VAL A 464 -24.45 -7.56 35.83
CA VAL A 464 -24.25 -6.10 35.77
C VAL A 464 -22.78 -5.72 35.86
N GLN A 465 -21.95 -6.55 36.53
CA GLN A 465 -20.52 -6.29 36.69
C GLN A 465 -19.72 -6.83 35.50
N PRO A 466 -18.78 -6.04 34.92
CA PRO A 466 -17.87 -6.51 33.89
C PRO A 466 -16.87 -7.54 34.47
N LEU A 467 -16.56 -8.57 33.68
CA LEU A 467 -15.45 -9.49 33.94
C LEU A 467 -14.10 -8.79 33.77
N LEU A 468 -14.04 -7.90 32.78
CA LEU A 468 -12.84 -7.18 32.39
C LEU A 468 -13.25 -5.80 31.89
N SER A 469 -12.56 -4.77 32.35
CA SER A 469 -12.75 -3.38 31.90
C SER A 469 -11.40 -2.75 31.63
N TRP A 470 -11.30 -2.02 30.53
CA TRP A 470 -10.12 -1.26 30.15
C TRP A 470 -10.51 0.17 29.78
N THR A 471 -9.68 1.13 30.16
CA THR A 471 -9.86 2.55 29.82
C THR A 471 -8.69 3.05 28.97
N ALA A 472 -8.97 3.65 27.82
CA ALA A 472 -7.94 4.13 26.91
C ALA A 472 -7.19 5.38 27.47
N PRO A 473 -5.87 5.50 27.24
CA PRO A 473 -5.07 6.65 27.67
C PRO A 473 -5.56 7.99 27.12
N VAL A 474 -5.27 9.09 27.84
CA VAL A 474 -5.58 10.45 27.40
C VAL A 474 -4.66 10.85 26.24
N GLY A 475 -5.24 11.06 25.05
CA GLY A 475 -4.51 11.50 23.85
C GLY A 475 -4.68 10.60 22.62
N ASN A 476 -5.14 9.35 22.77
CA ASN A 476 -5.35 8.44 21.63
C ASN A 476 -6.74 8.62 21.00
N ALA A 477 -6.82 8.48 19.68
CA ALA A 477 -8.11 8.36 18.99
C ALA A 477 -8.79 7.06 19.47
N PHE A 478 -9.93 7.18 20.14
CA PHE A 478 -10.78 6.06 20.54
C PHE A 478 -12.06 6.05 19.70
N PRO A 479 -11.95 5.70 18.40
CA PRO A 479 -13.08 5.80 17.48
C PRO A 479 -14.17 4.80 17.83
N PRO A 480 -15.44 5.12 17.45
CA PRO A 480 -16.54 4.18 17.61
C PRO A 480 -16.30 2.91 16.79
N ILE A 481 -16.45 1.75 17.41
CA ILE A 481 -16.42 0.47 16.71
C ILE A 481 -17.62 0.42 15.75
N ARG A 482 -17.36 0.08 14.50
CA ARG A 482 -18.39 -0.04 13.45
C ARG A 482 -18.57 -1.47 12.98
N PHE A 483 -17.52 -2.28 13.07
CA PHE A 483 -17.52 -3.66 12.59
C PHE A 483 -16.96 -4.61 13.65
N PHE A 484 -17.43 -5.85 13.65
CA PHE A 484 -16.87 -6.92 14.45
C PHE A 484 -16.75 -8.22 13.65
N SER A 485 -15.78 -9.06 14.01
CA SER A 485 -15.58 -10.39 13.41
C SER A 485 -15.37 -11.42 14.51
N LEU A 486 -15.91 -12.62 14.30
CA LEU A 486 -15.91 -13.70 15.28
C LEU A 486 -15.09 -14.87 14.76
N ALA A 487 -14.27 -15.47 15.62
CA ALA A 487 -13.51 -16.67 15.30
C ALA A 487 -13.31 -17.57 16.53
N THR A 488 -12.94 -18.82 16.32
CA THR A 488 -12.45 -19.72 17.38
C THR A 488 -11.04 -20.19 17.07
N SER A 489 -10.23 -20.41 18.10
CA SER A 489 -8.84 -20.84 17.90
C SER A 489 -8.74 -22.23 17.26
N ARG A 490 -7.62 -22.50 16.57
CA ARG A 490 -7.33 -23.82 15.97
C ARG A 490 -7.30 -24.95 17.00
N SER A 491 -6.88 -24.67 18.23
CA SER A 491 -6.70 -25.67 19.29
C SER A 491 -8.02 -26.14 19.92
N VAL A 492 -9.16 -25.53 19.57
CA VAL A 492 -10.45 -25.74 20.25
C VAL A 492 -11.53 -26.35 19.36
N GLY A 493 -11.33 -26.41 18.04
CA GLY A 493 -12.28 -26.98 17.07
C GLY A 493 -13.38 -26.02 16.62
N ASN A 494 -14.49 -26.56 16.10
CA ASN A 494 -15.62 -25.78 15.59
C ASN A 494 -16.34 -25.06 16.73
N GLY A 495 -16.52 -23.75 16.60
CA GLY A 495 -17.35 -22.96 17.52
C GLY A 495 -18.62 -22.47 16.85
N THR A 496 -19.72 -22.45 17.59
CA THR A 496 -20.99 -21.87 17.15
C THR A 496 -21.26 -20.57 17.90
N TRP A 497 -21.41 -19.48 17.17
CA TRP A 497 -21.74 -18.15 17.68
C TRP A 497 -23.19 -17.81 17.39
N ILE A 498 -23.89 -17.22 18.36
CA ILE A 498 -25.21 -16.59 18.16
C ILE A 498 -25.06 -15.13 18.57
N TYR A 499 -25.56 -14.21 17.76
CA TYR A 499 -25.36 -12.77 17.94
C TYR A 499 -26.62 -12.00 17.52
N GLY A 500 -26.63 -10.67 17.71
CA GLY A 500 -27.73 -9.85 17.20
C GLY A 500 -29.06 -9.97 17.98
N CYS A 501 -29.02 -10.56 19.17
CA CYS A 501 -30.17 -10.73 20.05
C CYS A 501 -30.57 -9.39 20.68
N LYS A 502 -31.70 -8.81 20.25
CA LYS A 502 -32.10 -7.44 20.66
C LYS A 502 -32.64 -7.33 22.09
N ASP A 503 -33.01 -8.44 22.73
CA ASP A 503 -33.61 -8.46 24.08
C ASP A 503 -32.74 -9.13 25.16
N GLY A 504 -31.48 -9.51 24.84
CA GLY A 504 -30.59 -10.17 25.81
C GLY A 504 -31.09 -11.53 26.35
N LYS A 505 -32.17 -12.07 25.79
CA LYS A 505 -32.73 -13.38 26.15
C LYS A 505 -31.97 -14.49 25.42
N ALA A 506 -31.64 -15.54 26.16
CA ALA A 506 -30.98 -16.72 25.61
C ALA A 506 -31.89 -17.40 24.55
N PRO A 507 -31.32 -17.95 23.47
CA PRO A 507 -32.09 -18.77 22.54
C PRO A 507 -32.60 -20.03 23.26
N THR A 508 -33.92 -20.26 23.21
CA THR A 508 -34.50 -21.58 23.47
C THR A 508 -34.01 -22.55 22.39
N GLU A 509 -33.59 -23.74 22.81
CA GLU A 509 -32.96 -24.79 21.99
C GLU A 509 -33.47 -24.87 20.55
N TYR A 510 -32.54 -24.75 19.58
CA TYR A 510 -32.80 -25.18 18.20
C TYR A 510 -32.84 -26.72 18.18
N PRO A 511 -33.85 -27.35 17.58
CA PRO A 511 -33.84 -28.80 17.35
C PRO A 511 -32.74 -29.15 16.34
N ASP A 512 -31.96 -30.19 16.66
CA ASP A 512 -30.96 -30.77 15.77
C ASP A 512 -31.63 -31.29 14.48
N GLU A 513 -31.19 -30.79 13.32
CA GLU A 513 -31.31 -31.51 12.05
C GLU A 513 -29.95 -32.16 11.73
N ASP A 514 -30.01 -33.46 11.45
CA ASP A 514 -28.96 -34.37 10.99
C ASP A 514 -28.05 -35.06 12.03
N THR A 515 -28.67 -35.89 12.87
CA THR A 515 -28.10 -37.21 13.21
C THR A 515 -29.14 -38.32 12.94
N ALA A 516 -29.09 -38.90 11.74
CA ALA A 516 -29.70 -40.21 11.50
C ALA A 516 -28.75 -41.30 12.01
N VAL A 517 -28.86 -41.64 13.30
CA VAL A 517 -28.51 -42.97 13.82
C VAL A 517 -29.63 -43.35 14.80
N PRO A 518 -30.34 -44.46 14.58
CA PRO A 518 -31.58 -44.75 15.28
C PRO A 518 -31.36 -45.10 16.75
N GLU A 519 -32.27 -44.55 17.55
CA GLU A 519 -32.71 -44.92 18.89
C GLU A 519 -32.58 -46.41 19.26
N SER A 520 -32.18 -46.62 20.52
CA SER A 520 -32.97 -47.48 21.40
C SER A 520 -33.23 -46.73 22.71
N THR A 521 -34.30 -45.94 22.66
CA THR A 521 -35.38 -45.84 23.66
C THR A 521 -35.07 -46.15 25.12
N GLU A 522 -35.08 -45.07 25.90
CA GLU A 522 -35.97 -44.80 27.04
C GLU A 522 -36.34 -45.94 28.00
N SER A 523 -36.08 -45.71 29.29
CA SER A 523 -37.19 -45.33 30.17
C SER A 523 -36.72 -44.61 31.44
N ASN A 524 -37.41 -43.50 31.71
CA ASN A 524 -37.41 -42.72 32.94
C ASN A 524 -37.78 -43.58 34.14
N GLU A 525 -37.22 -43.27 35.32
CA GLU A 525 -38.03 -42.82 36.46
C GLU A 525 -37.15 -42.31 37.61
N SER A 526 -37.50 -41.13 38.09
CA SER A 526 -37.08 -40.57 39.37
C SER A 526 -37.63 -41.41 40.53
N THR A 527 -36.81 -41.73 41.53
CA THR A 527 -37.25 -41.80 42.94
C THR A 527 -36.05 -41.91 43.88
N ASP A 528 -36.28 -41.43 45.10
CA ASP A 528 -35.34 -41.16 46.17
C ASP A 528 -34.55 -42.36 46.71
N VAL A 529 -33.35 -42.03 47.21
CA VAL A 529 -32.60 -42.60 48.34
C VAL A 529 -32.96 -44.01 48.80
N GLU A 530 -32.01 -44.96 48.62
CA GLU A 530 -31.72 -45.99 49.63
C GLU A 530 -30.22 -46.27 49.72
N ILE A 531 -29.76 -46.38 50.96
CA ILE A 531 -28.41 -46.77 51.37
C ILE A 531 -28.25 -48.27 51.11
N GLY A 532 -27.26 -48.66 50.30
CA GLY A 532 -26.89 -50.05 50.04
C GLY A 532 -25.39 -50.19 49.83
N GLU A 533 -24.79 -51.13 50.57
CA GLU A 533 -23.35 -51.36 50.71
C GLU A 533 -22.66 -51.92 49.44
N SER A 534 -21.42 -51.48 49.25
CA SER A 534 -20.28 -52.12 48.55
C SER A 534 -20.52 -53.01 47.33
N GLU A 535 -20.11 -52.54 46.14
CA GLU A 535 -19.36 -53.36 45.18
C GLU A 535 -18.23 -52.53 44.53
N SER A 536 -17.01 -52.99 44.70
CA SER A 536 -15.79 -52.40 44.18
C SER A 536 -15.62 -52.72 42.68
N LEU A 537 -15.98 -51.77 41.80
CA LEU A 537 -15.51 -51.79 40.42
C LEU A 537 -14.03 -51.38 40.41
N SER A 538 -13.14 -52.32 40.10
CA SER A 538 -11.70 -52.08 39.99
C SER A 538 -11.43 -51.01 38.92
N VAL A 539 -10.96 -49.83 39.34
CA VAL A 539 -10.49 -48.79 38.43
C VAL A 539 -9.37 -49.37 37.55
N PRO A 540 -9.46 -49.26 36.21
CA PRO A 540 -8.43 -49.76 35.29
C PRO A 540 -7.04 -49.25 35.67
N ALA A 541 -5.99 -50.08 35.54
CA ALA A 541 -4.64 -49.69 35.95
C ALA A 541 -4.13 -48.42 35.26
N SER A 542 -4.49 -48.22 33.98
CA SER A 542 -4.17 -47.00 33.24
C SER A 542 -4.77 -45.75 33.88
N LYS A 543 -6.01 -45.84 34.38
CA LYS A 543 -6.70 -44.73 35.06
C LYS A 543 -6.14 -44.50 36.47
N ARG A 544 -5.70 -45.55 37.17
CA ARG A 544 -4.98 -45.41 38.46
C ARG A 544 -3.60 -44.76 38.27
N LEU A 545 -2.88 -45.15 37.22
CA LEU A 545 -1.56 -44.58 36.89
C LEU A 545 -1.69 -43.12 36.45
N SER A 546 -2.66 -42.81 35.60
CA SER A 546 -2.93 -41.43 35.17
C SER A 546 -3.29 -40.55 36.37
N THR A 547 -4.08 -41.06 37.33
CA THR A 547 -4.39 -40.36 38.57
C THR A 547 -3.16 -40.22 39.48
N HIS A 548 -2.31 -41.24 39.60
CA HIS A 548 -1.06 -41.16 40.37
C HIS A 548 -0.11 -40.08 39.81
N VAL A 549 0.09 -40.09 38.49
CA VAL A 549 0.92 -39.12 37.77
C VAL A 549 0.32 -37.70 37.84
N GLY A 550 -1.00 -37.56 37.69
CA GLY A 550 -1.71 -36.27 37.74
C GLY A 550 -1.79 -35.65 39.14
N LEU A 551 -1.90 -36.46 40.21
CA LEU A 551 -1.93 -35.97 41.60
C LEU A 551 -0.60 -35.35 42.04
N LEU A 552 0.51 -35.78 41.43
CA LEU A 552 1.84 -35.24 41.67
C LEU A 552 2.13 -33.96 40.85
N GLY A 553 1.32 -33.65 39.84
CA GLY A 553 1.79 -32.93 38.67
C GLY A 553 1.34 -31.47 38.50
N SER A 554 2.27 -30.57 38.83
CA SER A 554 2.45 -29.20 38.29
C SER A 554 3.63 -28.49 38.98
N ARG A 555 4.11 -29.07 40.10
CA ARG A 555 5.23 -28.52 40.86
C ARG A 555 6.52 -28.57 40.03
N PRO A 556 7.33 -27.50 40.04
CA PRO A 556 8.62 -27.51 39.40
C PRO A 556 9.57 -28.51 40.09
N PRO A 557 10.56 -29.06 39.37
CA PRO A 557 11.57 -29.92 39.95
C PRO A 557 12.30 -29.23 41.11
N ALA A 558 12.87 -30.05 41.99
CA ALA A 558 13.68 -29.54 43.10
C ALA A 558 14.84 -28.66 42.61
N SER A 559 15.19 -27.66 43.42
CA SER A 559 16.34 -26.79 43.16
C SER A 559 17.62 -27.62 42.99
N GLY A 560 18.40 -27.34 41.93
CA GLY A 560 19.62 -28.05 41.55
C GLY A 560 19.40 -29.20 40.55
N THR A 561 18.17 -29.51 40.17
CA THR A 561 17.89 -30.56 39.18
C THR A 561 18.53 -30.22 37.84
N ALA A 562 19.25 -31.19 37.26
CA ALA A 562 19.89 -31.05 35.96
C ALA A 562 18.90 -31.37 34.84
N ILE A 563 18.72 -30.42 33.92
CA ILE A 563 17.95 -30.59 32.69
C ILE A 563 18.94 -30.76 31.55
N ALA A 564 19.00 -31.98 31.02
CA ALA A 564 19.80 -32.30 29.86
C ALA A 564 19.02 -31.98 28.58
N VAL A 565 19.56 -31.06 27.78
CA VAL A 565 18.96 -30.55 26.55
C VAL A 565 19.72 -31.06 25.34
N ARG A 566 19.00 -31.56 24.35
CA ARG A 566 19.51 -31.93 23.03
C ARG A 566 18.81 -31.10 21.97
N LEU A 567 19.59 -30.54 21.05
CA LEU A 567 19.11 -29.70 19.98
C LEU A 567 19.44 -30.34 18.63
N LYS A 568 18.46 -30.41 17.73
CA LYS A 568 18.67 -30.81 16.34
C LYS A 568 17.99 -29.82 15.42
N LEU A 569 18.75 -29.20 14.52
CA LEU A 569 18.26 -28.18 13.61
C LEU A 569 17.97 -28.77 12.23
N ARG A 570 16.77 -28.51 11.72
CA ARG A 570 16.31 -28.96 10.40
C ARG A 570 16.37 -27.86 9.35
N ARG A 571 16.18 -26.60 9.75
CA ARG A 571 16.21 -25.45 8.85
C ARG A 571 16.78 -24.24 9.56
N VAL A 572 17.66 -23.51 8.87
CA VAL A 572 18.14 -22.19 9.28
C VAL A 572 17.83 -21.23 8.14
N THR A 573 17.01 -20.23 8.42
CA THR A 573 16.58 -19.20 7.48
C THR A 573 17.02 -17.83 8.00
N PHE A 574 17.26 -16.91 7.08
CA PHE A 574 17.68 -15.56 7.43
C PHE A 574 16.90 -14.54 6.61
N ASN A 575 16.20 -13.65 7.30
CA ASN A 575 15.46 -12.55 6.71
C ASN A 575 16.29 -11.27 6.86
N ASP A 576 16.91 -10.83 5.77
CA ASP A 576 17.74 -9.63 5.75
C ASP A 576 16.94 -8.32 5.71
N VAL A 577 15.66 -8.36 5.34
CA VAL A 577 14.76 -7.19 5.42
C VAL A 577 14.38 -6.89 6.86
N ALA A 578 14.04 -7.93 7.64
CA ALA A 578 13.69 -7.80 9.05
C ALA A 578 14.91 -7.85 9.99
N GLY A 579 16.10 -8.21 9.48
CA GLY A 579 17.29 -8.41 10.30
C GLY A 579 17.15 -9.57 11.28
N ALA A 580 16.43 -10.63 10.90
CA ALA A 580 16.08 -11.72 11.82
C ALA A 580 16.59 -13.08 11.32
N ALA A 581 17.20 -13.84 12.23
CA ALA A 581 17.54 -15.25 12.02
C ALA A 581 16.42 -16.15 12.55
N GLU A 582 16.06 -17.15 11.78
CA GLU A 582 15.02 -18.12 12.12
C GLU A 582 15.64 -19.53 12.11
N VAL A 583 15.39 -20.30 13.16
CA VAL A 583 15.81 -21.70 13.27
C VAL A 583 14.61 -22.58 13.55
N ARG A 584 14.52 -23.68 12.81
CA ARG A 584 13.52 -24.74 13.03
C ARG A 584 14.20 -26.05 13.33
N GLY A 585 13.66 -26.79 14.27
CA GLY A 585 14.27 -28.04 14.73
C GLY A 585 13.44 -28.76 15.77
N THR A 586 14.13 -29.56 16.56
CA THR A 586 13.57 -30.25 17.73
C THR A 586 14.43 -29.94 18.95
N LEU A 587 13.79 -29.51 20.02
CA LEU A 587 14.41 -29.33 21.33
C LEU A 587 13.91 -30.46 22.24
N GLN A 588 14.83 -31.28 22.72
CA GLN A 588 14.54 -32.37 23.63
C GLN A 588 15.12 -32.04 25.00
N SER A 589 14.28 -32.03 26.02
CA SER A 589 14.66 -31.81 27.42
C SER A 589 14.42 -33.07 28.22
N THR A 590 15.40 -33.47 29.02
CA THR A 590 15.34 -34.70 29.82
C THR A 590 15.78 -34.42 31.25
N TRP A 591 15.00 -34.91 32.20
CA TRP A 591 15.29 -34.83 33.63
C TRP A 591 14.75 -36.06 34.34
N ARG A 592 15.04 -36.18 35.63
CA ARG A 592 14.59 -37.32 36.44
C ARG A 592 13.98 -36.81 37.74
N GLU A 593 12.81 -37.35 38.07
CA GLU A 593 12.11 -37.10 39.33
C GLU A 593 11.81 -38.43 39.99
N ALA A 594 12.24 -38.58 41.25
CA ALA A 594 12.04 -39.83 41.99
C ALA A 594 10.56 -40.08 42.30
N ASP A 595 9.79 -39.01 42.52
CA ASP A 595 8.38 -39.09 42.91
C ASP A 595 7.47 -39.56 41.77
N LEU A 596 7.92 -39.44 40.51
CA LEU A 596 7.22 -39.93 39.31
C LEU A 596 7.53 -41.40 38.97
N ALA A 597 8.31 -42.10 39.79
CA ALA A 597 8.65 -43.50 39.57
C ALA A 597 7.51 -44.42 40.07
N TRP A 598 7.20 -45.46 39.31
CA TRP A 598 6.24 -46.49 39.71
C TRP A 598 6.80 -47.89 39.43
N GLU A 599 6.31 -48.89 40.18
CA GLU A 599 6.60 -50.29 39.91
C GLU A 599 5.62 -50.79 38.83
N PRO A 600 6.09 -51.24 37.65
CA PRO A 600 5.19 -51.67 36.57
C PRO A 600 4.21 -52.77 36.99
N ARG A 601 4.61 -53.64 37.93
CA ARG A 601 3.78 -54.74 38.44
C ARG A 601 2.46 -54.26 39.06
N ASP A 602 2.44 -53.05 39.62
CA ASP A 602 1.26 -52.49 40.28
C ASP A 602 0.25 -51.88 39.27
N TYR A 603 0.70 -51.68 38.03
CA TYR A 603 -0.05 -51.03 36.96
C TYR A 603 -0.04 -51.86 35.67
N GLU A 604 -0.36 -53.15 35.75
CA GLU A 604 -0.51 -54.04 34.58
C GLU A 604 0.73 -54.07 33.65
N ASN A 605 1.92 -53.95 34.24
CA ASN A 605 3.22 -53.90 33.54
C ASN A 605 3.41 -52.71 32.59
N ILE A 606 2.69 -51.60 32.79
CA ILE A 606 2.91 -50.36 32.03
C ILE A 606 4.32 -49.82 32.35
N GLN A 607 5.17 -49.73 31.32
CA GLN A 607 6.56 -49.28 31.44
C GLN A 607 6.73 -47.78 31.14
N ASP A 608 5.91 -47.26 30.24
CA ASP A 608 6.01 -45.90 29.72
C ASP A 608 4.61 -45.31 29.55
N VAL A 609 4.49 -44.02 29.84
CA VAL A 609 3.28 -43.22 29.62
C VAL A 609 3.59 -42.12 28.62
N THR A 610 2.78 -42.06 27.56
CA THR A 610 2.85 -41.07 26.48
C THR A 610 1.53 -40.32 26.37
N ASN A 611 1.57 -39.13 25.77
CA ASN A 611 0.35 -38.37 25.41
C ASN A 611 -0.45 -37.88 26.63
N LEU A 612 0.26 -37.41 27.65
CA LEU A 612 -0.34 -36.76 28.81
C LEU A 612 -0.92 -35.40 28.40
N GLU A 613 -2.11 -35.08 28.91
CA GLU A 613 -2.76 -33.80 28.64
C GLU A 613 -1.88 -32.62 29.11
N PRO A 614 -1.88 -31.49 28.37
CA PRO A 614 -1.17 -30.28 28.78
C PRO A 614 -1.58 -29.84 30.19
N GLY A 615 -0.60 -29.61 31.07
CA GLY A 615 -0.82 -29.16 32.44
C GLY A 615 -0.87 -30.26 33.51
N TRP A 616 -0.82 -31.54 33.13
CA TRP A 616 -0.78 -32.66 34.08
C TRP A 616 0.60 -32.90 34.72
N LEU A 617 1.67 -32.35 34.16
CA LEU A 617 3.00 -32.32 34.75
C LEU A 617 3.66 -30.97 34.48
N TRP A 618 4.68 -30.66 35.27
CA TRP A 618 5.56 -29.55 34.97
C TRP A 618 6.33 -29.80 33.67
N THR A 619 6.39 -28.79 32.82
CA THR A 619 7.21 -28.77 31.60
C THR A 619 8.13 -27.55 31.63
N PRO A 620 9.36 -27.66 31.12
CA PRO A 620 10.29 -26.54 31.08
C PRO A 620 9.74 -25.42 30.18
N LYS A 621 9.62 -24.22 30.74
CA LYS A 621 9.19 -23.03 30.01
C LYS A 621 10.41 -22.33 29.43
N TYR A 622 10.53 -22.35 28.11
CA TYR A 622 11.59 -21.65 27.40
C TYR A 622 11.07 -20.31 26.88
N THR A 623 11.91 -19.29 26.90
CA THR A 623 11.64 -17.96 26.36
C THR A 623 12.84 -17.52 25.50
N VAL A 624 12.63 -16.67 24.51
CA VAL A 624 13.72 -16.03 23.77
C VAL A 624 13.79 -14.58 24.19
N THR A 625 14.98 -14.08 24.53
CA THR A 625 15.17 -12.69 24.98
C THR A 625 15.21 -11.71 23.81
N ASN A 626 15.76 -12.13 22.67
CA ASN A 626 15.99 -11.28 21.51
C ASN A 626 15.06 -11.60 20.32
N GLY A 627 13.83 -12.09 20.59
CA GLY A 627 12.84 -12.41 19.56
C GLY A 627 11.72 -13.33 20.03
N ASP A 628 11.19 -14.14 19.12
CA ASP A 628 10.00 -14.97 19.34
C ASP A 628 10.34 -16.47 19.39
N LEU A 629 9.58 -17.20 20.20
CA LEU A 629 9.71 -18.65 20.35
C LEU A 629 8.34 -19.33 20.30
N ALA A 630 8.17 -20.27 19.38
CA ALA A 630 7.08 -21.23 19.39
C ALA A 630 7.65 -22.62 19.67
N LEU A 631 7.14 -23.26 20.71
CA LEU A 631 7.65 -24.53 21.20
C LEU A 631 6.55 -25.33 21.89
N ASP A 632 5.97 -26.26 21.14
CA ASP A 632 4.97 -27.22 21.65
C ASP A 632 5.56 -28.63 21.58
N GLY A 633 5.38 -29.40 22.66
CA GLY A 633 6.05 -30.68 22.81
C GLY A 633 5.24 -31.76 23.49
N LEU A 634 5.61 -33.00 23.21
CA LEU A 634 5.02 -34.18 23.80
C LEU A 634 5.84 -34.63 25.00
N LEU A 635 5.14 -35.02 26.05
CA LEU A 635 5.73 -35.55 27.27
C LEU A 635 5.71 -37.08 27.24
N HIS A 636 6.84 -37.67 27.64
CA HIS A 636 7.02 -39.10 27.80
C HIS A 636 7.65 -39.37 29.16
N VAL A 637 6.96 -40.13 29.99
CA VAL A 637 7.41 -40.48 31.34
C VAL A 637 7.62 -41.99 31.39
N ARG A 638 8.79 -42.40 31.86
CA ARG A 638 9.15 -43.82 32.05
C ARG A 638 9.03 -44.21 33.51
N HIS A 639 8.69 -45.47 33.78
CA HIS A 639 8.51 -46.03 35.13
C HIS A 639 9.68 -45.77 36.09
N THR A 640 10.88 -45.53 35.57
CA THR A 640 12.07 -45.16 36.35
C THR A 640 12.05 -43.72 36.93
N GLY A 641 10.99 -42.95 36.68
CA GLY A 641 10.89 -41.52 36.98
C GLY A 641 11.66 -40.63 36.00
N LYS A 642 12.03 -41.16 34.83
CA LYS A 642 12.75 -40.40 33.80
C LYS A 642 11.73 -39.71 32.89
N VAL A 643 11.84 -38.40 32.78
CA VAL A 643 10.95 -37.57 31.97
C VAL A 643 11.69 -37.10 30.73
N ARG A 644 11.04 -37.24 29.58
CA ARG A 644 11.48 -36.70 28.28
C ARG A 644 10.38 -35.81 27.76
N TRP A 645 10.72 -34.56 27.51
CA TRP A 645 9.89 -33.61 26.81
C TRP A 645 10.53 -33.27 25.47
N GLU A 646 9.78 -33.38 24.39
CA GLU A 646 10.29 -33.14 23.04
C GLU A 646 9.38 -32.18 22.30
N GLY A 647 9.89 -30.97 22.07
CA GLY A 647 9.18 -29.88 21.41
C GLY A 647 9.66 -29.61 19.98
N ALA A 648 8.72 -29.26 19.11
CA ALA A 648 9.03 -28.71 17.80
C ALA A 648 9.51 -27.26 17.98
N LEU A 649 10.81 -27.03 17.77
CA LEU A 649 11.43 -25.73 17.97
C LEU A 649 11.22 -24.86 16.73
N HIS A 650 10.63 -23.68 16.94
CA HIS A 650 10.67 -22.57 15.99
C HIS A 650 11.08 -21.32 16.76
N ALA A 651 12.32 -20.90 16.60
CA ALA A 651 12.86 -19.72 17.25
C ALA A 651 13.28 -18.68 16.20
N GLN A 652 12.90 -17.43 16.45
CA GLN A 652 13.28 -16.28 15.64
C GLN A 652 13.97 -15.28 16.55
N ALA A 653 15.13 -14.77 16.15
CA ALA A 653 15.87 -13.74 16.89
C ALA A 653 16.31 -12.60 15.98
N GLN A 654 16.28 -11.39 16.52
CA GLN A 654 16.85 -10.21 15.88
C GLN A 654 18.38 -10.27 15.92
N CYS A 655 19.00 -9.95 14.79
CA CYS A 655 20.44 -9.86 14.63
C CYS A 655 20.84 -8.45 14.21
N THR A 656 21.90 -7.93 14.81
CA THR A 656 22.51 -6.68 14.35
C THR A 656 23.36 -6.94 13.10
N LEU A 657 22.97 -6.34 11.97
CA LEU A 657 23.69 -6.46 10.70
C LEU A 657 24.52 -5.21 10.44
N HIS A 658 25.78 -5.38 10.03
CA HIS A 658 26.65 -4.26 9.73
C HIS A 658 26.75 -3.98 8.22
N ALA A 659 26.40 -2.76 7.83
CA ALA A 659 26.36 -2.33 6.43
C ALA A 659 27.73 -2.28 5.74
N ARG A 660 28.81 -2.08 6.51
CA ARG A 660 30.12 -1.66 5.98
C ARG A 660 30.66 -2.55 4.87
N SER A 661 30.60 -3.87 5.05
CA SER A 661 31.11 -4.86 4.09
C SER A 661 30.08 -5.32 3.04
N TRP A 662 28.84 -4.81 3.08
CA TRP A 662 27.84 -5.15 2.08
C TRP A 662 28.31 -4.74 0.68
N PRO A 663 28.13 -5.58 -0.36
CA PRO A 663 27.40 -6.86 -0.41
C PRO A 663 28.24 -8.14 -0.15
N ARG A 664 29.50 -8.00 0.28
CA ARG A 664 30.37 -9.11 0.74
C ARG A 664 30.37 -9.18 2.27
N ASP A 665 29.17 -9.12 2.83
CA ASP A 665 28.94 -9.05 4.26
C ASP A 665 28.94 -10.43 4.92
N ARG A 666 29.48 -10.45 6.15
CA ARG A 666 29.47 -11.58 7.06
C ARG A 666 28.90 -11.11 8.38
N HIS A 667 27.88 -11.82 8.88
CA HIS A 667 27.20 -11.50 10.12
C HIS A 667 27.26 -12.67 11.09
N SER A 668 27.29 -12.36 12.38
CA SER A 668 27.21 -13.35 13.45
C SER A 668 25.92 -13.10 14.22
N CYS A 669 25.05 -14.09 14.22
CA CYS A 669 23.75 -14.06 14.86
C CYS A 669 23.79 -14.91 16.12
N LEU A 670 23.19 -14.41 17.20
CA LEU A 670 23.05 -15.11 18.46
C LEU A 670 21.56 -15.25 18.77
N ILE A 671 21.10 -16.46 19.04
CA ILE A 671 19.73 -16.74 19.50
C ILE A 671 19.84 -17.13 20.97
N GLU A 672 19.12 -16.42 21.83
CA GLU A 672 19.24 -16.53 23.27
C GLU A 672 17.97 -17.15 23.85
N ILE A 673 18.00 -18.46 24.13
CA ILE A 673 16.86 -19.19 24.70
C ILE A 673 17.06 -19.28 26.22
N GLY A 674 16.30 -18.52 26.99
CA GLY A 674 16.22 -18.59 28.45
C GLY A 674 15.31 -19.73 28.95
N LEU A 675 15.64 -20.29 30.10
CA LEU A 675 14.75 -21.18 30.86
C LEU A 675 14.14 -20.40 32.04
N GLU A 676 12.82 -20.28 32.03
CA GLU A 676 12.04 -19.66 33.10
C GLU A 676 11.56 -20.73 34.08
N ALA A 677 12.00 -20.64 35.33
CA ALA A 677 11.63 -21.58 36.39
C ALA A 677 11.62 -20.91 37.75
N ALA A 678 10.66 -21.32 38.59
CA ALA A 678 10.55 -20.84 39.97
C ALA A 678 11.68 -21.35 40.88
N THR A 679 12.34 -22.47 40.52
CA THR A 679 13.46 -23.09 41.23
C THR A 679 14.72 -23.04 40.40
N ARG A 680 15.91 -22.98 41.04
CA ARG A 680 17.21 -22.96 40.34
C ARG A 680 17.47 -24.28 39.63
N LEU A 681 17.30 -24.31 38.31
CA LEU A 681 17.58 -25.48 37.47
C LEU A 681 18.92 -25.32 36.76
N ARG A 682 19.59 -26.45 36.49
CA ARG A 682 20.88 -26.46 35.79
C ARG A 682 20.73 -27.06 34.40
N LEU A 683 20.94 -26.26 33.36
CA LEU A 683 20.97 -26.73 31.98
C LEU A 683 22.30 -27.47 31.68
N GLN A 684 22.21 -28.50 30.85
CA GLN A 684 23.36 -29.26 30.33
C GLN A 684 23.12 -29.60 28.87
N LEU A 685 24.10 -29.44 27.99
CA LEU A 685 23.98 -29.90 26.60
C LEU A 685 24.33 -31.37 26.51
N LEU A 686 23.45 -32.13 25.87
CA LEU A 686 23.63 -33.56 25.62
C LEU A 686 23.98 -33.77 24.14
N ALA A 687 25.20 -34.25 23.89
CA ALA A 687 25.60 -34.67 22.55
C ALA A 687 24.79 -35.89 22.08
N ASP A 688 24.84 -36.20 20.78
CA ASP A 688 24.22 -37.40 20.22
C ASP A 688 24.81 -38.69 20.80
N THR A 689 26.09 -38.66 21.17
CA THR A 689 26.79 -39.74 21.89
C THR A 689 26.35 -39.91 23.35
N GLY A 690 25.50 -39.01 23.86
CA GLY A 690 25.05 -39.01 25.25
C GLY A 690 26.01 -38.33 26.24
N ALA A 691 27.16 -37.84 25.77
CA ALA A 691 28.10 -37.09 26.59
C ALA A 691 27.57 -35.69 26.93
N VAL A 692 27.78 -35.24 28.17
CA VAL A 692 27.45 -33.88 28.62
C VAL A 692 28.58 -32.93 28.23
N GLN A 693 28.26 -31.85 27.52
CA GLN A 693 29.22 -30.82 27.10
C GLN A 693 28.70 -29.42 27.45
N ARG A 694 29.61 -28.44 27.52
CA ARG A 694 29.27 -27.01 27.69
C ARG A 694 29.10 -26.26 26.37
N HIS A 695 29.77 -26.75 25.33
CA HIS A 695 29.75 -26.23 23.96
C HIS A 695 29.62 -27.42 23.02
N LEU A 696 28.65 -27.36 22.10
CA LEU A 696 28.37 -28.46 21.17
C LEU A 696 28.16 -27.89 19.76
N ALA A 697 28.80 -28.51 18.77
CA ALA A 697 28.46 -28.28 17.37
C ALA A 697 27.12 -28.98 17.07
N VAL A 698 26.15 -28.21 16.62
CA VAL A 698 24.80 -28.70 16.33
C VAL A 698 24.77 -29.12 14.88
N ASP A 699 24.43 -30.39 14.65
CA ASP A 699 24.28 -30.90 13.30
C ASP A 699 23.06 -30.24 12.62
N VAL A 700 23.30 -29.63 11.46
CA VAL A 700 22.29 -28.97 10.64
C VAL A 700 22.11 -29.84 9.41
N ASP A 701 20.86 -30.17 9.09
CA ASP A 701 20.57 -30.94 7.88
C ASP A 701 21.26 -30.29 6.65
N PRO A 702 22.12 -31.00 5.90
CA PRO A 702 22.82 -30.43 4.75
C PRO A 702 21.89 -29.93 3.64
N ARG A 703 20.59 -30.31 3.67
CA ARG A 703 19.55 -29.78 2.78
C ARG A 703 18.96 -28.44 3.24
N ALA A 704 19.33 -27.94 4.41
CA ALA A 704 18.90 -26.66 4.98
C ALA A 704 19.62 -25.44 4.37
N ALA A 705 20.12 -25.53 3.14
CA ALA A 705 20.83 -24.44 2.49
C ALA A 705 19.85 -23.34 2.06
N HIS A 706 20.06 -22.11 2.54
CA HIS A 706 19.32 -20.95 2.07
C HIS A 706 19.89 -20.48 0.71
N PRO A 707 19.05 -20.12 -0.28
CA PRO A 707 19.54 -19.73 -1.61
C PRO A 707 20.36 -18.43 -1.60
N LEU A 708 20.07 -17.52 -0.66
CA LEU A 708 20.73 -16.21 -0.56
C LEU A 708 21.85 -16.16 0.48
N TRP A 709 21.86 -17.08 1.45
CA TRP A 709 22.73 -17.05 2.62
C TRP A 709 23.42 -18.39 2.83
N ARG A 710 24.71 -18.36 3.09
CA ARG A 710 25.53 -19.53 3.37
C ARG A 710 25.93 -19.50 4.84
N LEU A 711 25.79 -20.64 5.52
CA LEU A 711 26.35 -20.84 6.85
C LEU A 711 27.88 -20.98 6.73
N GLU A 712 28.61 -20.13 7.44
CA GLU A 712 30.05 -20.23 7.58
C GLU A 712 30.38 -21.02 8.84
N GLY A 713 30.85 -22.26 8.66
CA GLY A 713 31.20 -23.15 9.76
C GLY A 713 29.99 -23.81 10.45
N PRO A 714 30.24 -24.57 11.52
CA PRO A 714 29.20 -25.27 12.27
C PRO A 714 28.40 -24.31 13.14
N VAL A 715 27.09 -24.56 13.29
CA VAL A 715 26.26 -23.90 14.30
C VAL A 715 26.69 -24.39 15.67
N THR A 716 26.87 -23.48 16.63
CA THR A 716 27.33 -23.83 17.98
C THR A 716 26.25 -23.52 19.01
N ALA A 717 26.00 -24.47 19.91
CA ALA A 717 25.15 -24.29 21.07
C ALA A 717 26.01 -24.23 22.33
N THR A 718 25.71 -23.29 23.22
CA THR A 718 26.44 -23.10 24.48
C THR A 718 25.45 -22.89 25.62
N VAL A 719 25.75 -23.44 26.80
CA VAL A 719 24.88 -23.28 27.97
C VAL A 719 25.57 -22.45 29.04
N VAL A 720 24.84 -21.46 29.54
CA VAL A 720 25.26 -20.55 30.60
C VAL A 720 24.28 -20.69 31.77
N ASN A 721 24.76 -21.16 32.92
CA ASN A 721 23.94 -21.44 34.11
C ASN A 721 24.04 -20.37 35.21
N ASP A 722 24.76 -19.26 34.96
CA ASP A 722 25.02 -18.23 35.95
C ASP A 722 25.01 -16.84 35.30
N SER A 723 24.26 -15.89 35.88
CA SER A 723 24.06 -14.55 35.32
C SER A 723 25.32 -13.66 35.39
N MET A 724 26.32 -14.07 36.17
CA MET A 724 27.55 -13.29 36.39
C MET A 724 28.54 -13.30 35.22
N PHE A 725 28.32 -14.13 34.19
CA PHE A 725 29.24 -14.34 33.07
C PHE A 725 28.68 -13.90 31.70
N ALA A 726 27.63 -13.10 31.67
CA ALA A 726 27.02 -12.62 30.43
C ALA A 726 27.32 -11.12 30.18
N PRO A 727 28.55 -10.71 29.81
CA PRO A 727 28.88 -9.30 29.54
C PRO A 727 28.23 -8.73 28.26
N PHE A 728 27.40 -9.52 27.56
CA PHE A 728 26.75 -9.14 26.30
C PHE A 728 25.22 -9.15 26.36
N ILE A 729 24.61 -9.49 27.50
CA ILE A 729 23.16 -9.61 27.61
C ILE A 729 22.65 -8.50 28.54
N GLU A 730 21.94 -7.53 27.98
CA GLU A 730 21.17 -6.52 28.72
C GLU A 730 19.96 -7.23 29.38
N LEU A 731 20.18 -7.91 30.51
CA LEU A 731 19.14 -8.69 31.17
C LEU A 731 18.32 -7.86 32.14
N GLU A 732 17.16 -7.42 31.66
CA GLU A 732 16.02 -6.99 32.47
C GLU A 732 15.08 -8.18 32.82
N HIS A 733 15.48 -9.44 32.57
CA HIS A 733 14.59 -10.61 32.67
C HIS A 733 15.03 -11.73 33.65
N GLU A 734 14.03 -12.35 34.26
CA GLU A 734 14.04 -13.31 35.38
C GLU A 734 14.60 -14.73 35.07
N ALA A 735 15.20 -14.98 33.90
CA ALA A 735 15.64 -16.32 33.51
C ALA A 735 16.97 -16.73 34.17
N GLN A 736 17.03 -17.98 34.66
CA GLN A 736 18.11 -18.46 35.53
C GLN A 736 19.23 -19.19 34.79
N ALA A 737 18.96 -19.66 33.56
CA ALA A 737 19.94 -20.31 32.69
C ALA A 737 19.59 -20.07 31.22
N TYR A 738 20.62 -19.99 30.37
CA TYR A 738 20.51 -19.66 28.95
C TYR A 738 21.13 -20.75 28.07
N LEU A 739 20.47 -21.04 26.96
CA LEU A 739 20.95 -21.79 25.81
C LEU A 739 21.20 -20.79 24.67
N LEU A 740 22.46 -20.54 24.37
CA LEU A 740 22.87 -19.62 23.31
C LEU A 740 23.20 -20.41 22.05
N ILE A 741 22.53 -20.11 20.93
CA ILE A 741 22.80 -20.69 19.62
C ILE A 741 23.49 -19.62 18.77
N SER A 742 24.74 -19.85 18.41
CA SER A 742 25.52 -18.94 17.55
C SER A 742 25.65 -19.50 16.14
N LEU A 743 25.32 -18.67 15.17
CA LEU A 743 25.40 -18.96 13.73
C LEU A 743 26.11 -17.81 13.01
N THR A 744 27.06 -18.14 12.13
CA THR A 744 27.71 -17.13 11.27
C THR A 744 27.28 -17.33 9.82
N LEU A 745 26.86 -16.25 9.17
CA LEU A 745 26.23 -16.25 7.86
C LEU A 745 26.98 -15.29 6.93
N SER A 746 27.14 -15.67 5.66
CA SER A 746 27.61 -14.79 4.59
C SER A 746 26.74 -14.93 3.35
N ARG A 747 26.72 -13.90 2.49
CA ARG A 747 25.93 -13.96 1.27
C ARG A 747 26.44 -15.06 0.33
N ALA A 748 25.51 -15.86 -0.19
CA ALA A 748 25.84 -17.04 -0.98
C ALA A 748 26.48 -16.68 -2.34
N SER A 749 26.02 -15.59 -2.96
CA SER A 749 26.42 -15.19 -4.31
C SER A 749 27.42 -14.03 -4.31
N PRO A 750 28.68 -14.24 -4.77
CA PRO A 750 29.63 -13.15 -4.98
C PRO A 750 29.28 -12.27 -6.19
N VAL A 751 28.38 -12.73 -7.07
CA VAL A 751 28.01 -12.04 -8.32
C VAL A 751 27.36 -10.69 -8.05
N MET A 752 26.61 -10.56 -6.95
CA MET A 752 25.95 -9.31 -6.55
C MET A 752 26.95 -8.18 -6.36
N HIS A 753 28.13 -8.48 -5.80
CA HIS A 753 29.21 -7.49 -5.65
C HIS A 753 29.66 -6.94 -7.01
N HIS A 754 29.90 -7.82 -7.98
CA HIS A 754 30.35 -7.42 -9.31
C HIS A 754 29.26 -6.67 -10.09
N LEU A 755 28.00 -7.08 -9.98
CA LEU A 755 26.87 -6.40 -10.63
C LEU A 755 26.67 -4.97 -10.13
N LEU A 756 26.76 -4.74 -8.82
CA LEU A 756 26.61 -3.41 -8.22
C LEU A 756 27.82 -2.50 -8.48
N LEU A 757 28.99 -3.09 -8.77
CA LEU A 757 30.21 -2.35 -9.08
C LEU A 757 30.36 -2.02 -10.58
N ALA A 758 29.71 -2.78 -11.47
CA ALA A 758 29.82 -2.58 -12.91
C ALA A 758 29.41 -1.15 -13.39
N PRO A 759 28.30 -0.55 -12.91
CA PRO A 759 27.92 0.82 -13.31
C PRO A 759 28.97 1.85 -12.89
N PHE A 760 29.61 1.66 -11.73
CA PHE A 760 30.72 2.50 -11.28
C PHE A 760 31.90 2.45 -12.26
N VAL A 761 32.27 1.26 -12.76
CA VAL A 761 33.37 1.14 -13.75
C VAL A 761 33.02 1.91 -15.02
N VAL A 762 31.78 1.81 -15.49
CA VAL A 762 31.29 2.58 -16.65
C VAL A 762 31.31 4.09 -16.36
N LEU A 763 30.85 4.51 -15.18
CA LEU A 763 30.89 5.91 -14.74
C LEU A 763 32.31 6.47 -14.68
N ALA A 764 33.25 5.74 -14.09
CA ALA A 764 34.65 6.12 -14.03
C ALA A 764 35.23 6.29 -15.44
N MET A 765 34.93 5.35 -16.36
CA MET A 765 35.33 5.44 -17.76
C MET A 765 34.70 6.66 -18.47
N LEU A 766 33.40 6.92 -18.28
CA LEU A 766 32.72 8.09 -18.86
C LEU A 766 33.26 9.41 -18.32
N CYS A 767 33.55 9.50 -17.02
CA CYS A 767 34.19 10.66 -16.41
C CYS A 767 35.57 10.92 -17.03
N LEU A 768 36.39 9.88 -17.19
CA LEU A 768 37.70 10.02 -17.81
C LEU A 768 37.56 10.41 -19.30
N LEU A 769 36.67 9.78 -20.05
CA LEU A 769 36.40 10.15 -21.43
C LEU A 769 35.91 11.61 -21.55
N ALA A 770 35.08 12.11 -20.63
CA ALA A 770 34.57 13.48 -20.68
C ALA A 770 35.66 14.56 -20.67
N TYR A 771 36.76 14.29 -19.97
CA TYR A 771 37.92 15.18 -19.98
C TYR A 771 38.86 14.93 -21.16
N TRP A 772 38.95 13.68 -21.64
CA TRP A 772 39.96 13.27 -22.61
C TRP A 772 39.51 13.26 -24.07
N VAL A 773 38.21 13.29 -24.35
CA VAL A 773 37.71 13.38 -25.73
C VAL A 773 38.32 14.63 -26.38
N ARG A 774 38.94 14.40 -27.53
CA ARG A 774 39.82 15.34 -28.25
C ARG A 774 39.03 16.44 -28.96
N GLU A 775 37.72 16.23 -29.17
CA GLU A 775 36.85 17.01 -30.07
C GLU A 775 35.37 17.22 -29.65
N PRO A 776 34.92 17.26 -28.36
CA PRO A 776 33.54 17.63 -28.12
C PRO A 776 33.43 19.14 -27.99
N LEU A 777 32.50 19.67 -28.76
CA LEU A 777 31.88 20.96 -28.55
C LEU A 777 31.47 21.09 -27.07
N PRO A 778 31.43 22.31 -26.49
CA PRO A 778 31.01 22.51 -25.10
C PRO A 778 29.67 21.84 -24.75
N ARG A 779 28.77 21.72 -25.74
CA ARG A 779 27.49 21.02 -25.66
C ARG A 779 27.62 19.52 -25.32
N ASP A 780 28.54 18.82 -25.97
CA ASP A 780 28.66 17.36 -25.84
C ASP A 780 29.28 16.98 -24.48
N LYS A 781 30.13 17.84 -23.92
CA LYS A 781 30.68 17.68 -22.57
C LYS A 781 29.60 17.80 -21.49
N VAL A 782 28.72 18.81 -21.62
CA VAL A 782 27.58 18.98 -20.71
C VAL A 782 26.60 17.82 -20.86
N LEU A 783 26.36 17.35 -22.09
CA LEU A 783 25.51 16.18 -22.34
C LEU A 783 26.09 14.91 -21.71
N LEU A 784 27.38 14.65 -21.88
CA LEU A 784 28.07 13.49 -21.29
C LEU A 784 28.07 13.54 -19.76
N GLY A 785 28.27 14.73 -19.18
CA GLY A 785 28.16 14.95 -17.74
C GLY A 785 26.74 14.77 -17.20
N ALA A 786 25.72 15.20 -17.95
CA ALA A 786 24.32 14.96 -17.61
C ALA A 786 23.96 13.46 -17.66
N LEU A 787 24.45 12.72 -18.66
CA LEU A 787 24.30 11.27 -18.75
C LEU A 787 25.00 10.55 -17.59
N ALA A 788 26.20 10.99 -17.23
CA ALA A 788 26.92 10.45 -16.07
C ALA A 788 26.16 10.71 -14.76
N LEU A 789 25.60 11.91 -14.57
CA LEU A 789 24.77 12.23 -13.40
C LEU A 789 23.51 11.36 -13.35
N LEU A 790 22.84 11.17 -14.49
CA LEU A 790 21.67 10.29 -14.59
C LEU A 790 22.02 8.84 -14.22
N LEU A 791 23.16 8.33 -14.71
CA LEU A 791 23.64 6.99 -14.39
C LEU A 791 24.02 6.84 -12.90
N VAL A 792 24.58 7.89 -12.27
CA VAL A 792 24.81 7.93 -10.81
C VAL A 792 23.49 7.86 -10.05
N VAL A 793 22.49 8.66 -10.43
CA VAL A 793 21.15 8.66 -9.79
C VAL A 793 20.49 7.29 -9.93
N PHE A 794 20.51 6.72 -11.14
CA PHE A 794 20.00 5.36 -11.37
C PHE A 794 20.72 4.33 -10.50
N SER A 795 22.04 4.44 -10.37
CA SER A 795 22.82 3.54 -9.51
C SER A 795 22.45 3.67 -8.03
N PHE A 796 22.16 4.88 -7.54
CA PHE A 796 21.64 5.07 -6.17
C PHE A 796 20.27 4.43 -5.97
N LEU A 797 19.37 4.53 -6.94
CA LEU A 797 18.06 3.86 -6.87
C LEU A 797 18.20 2.34 -6.81
N VAL A 798 19.14 1.78 -7.59
CA VAL A 798 19.45 0.34 -7.55
C VAL A 798 20.06 -0.05 -6.20
N LEU A 799 20.96 0.76 -5.65
CA LEU A 799 21.56 0.52 -4.33
C LEU A 799 20.52 0.60 -3.20
N GLU A 800 19.61 1.57 -3.25
CA GLU A 800 18.50 1.69 -2.29
C GLU A 800 17.56 0.48 -2.36
N ALA A 801 17.20 0.04 -3.57
CA ALA A 801 16.35 -1.12 -3.75
C ALA A 801 17.03 -2.44 -3.35
N ALA A 802 18.36 -2.55 -3.52
CA ALA A 802 19.11 -3.77 -3.25
C ALA A 802 19.62 -3.86 -1.80
N CYS A 803 19.84 -2.72 -1.12
CA CYS A 803 20.37 -2.69 0.23
C CYS A 803 19.27 -3.00 1.26
N PRO A 804 19.39 -4.08 2.06
CA PRO A 804 18.40 -4.36 3.09
C PRO A 804 18.28 -3.22 4.13
N PRO A 805 17.05 -2.86 4.54
CA PRO A 805 16.81 -1.78 5.49
C PRO A 805 17.30 -2.08 6.91
N ALA A 806 17.51 -3.36 7.26
CA ALA A 806 18.01 -3.76 8.58
C ALA A 806 19.53 -3.56 8.78
N LEU A 807 20.27 -3.18 7.74
CA LEU A 807 21.71 -2.94 7.85
C LEU A 807 21.99 -1.64 8.62
N VAL A 808 22.83 -1.73 9.65
CA VAL A 808 23.26 -0.59 10.46
C VAL A 808 24.57 -0.02 9.92
N GLY A 809 24.58 1.28 9.66
CA GLY A 809 25.73 2.03 9.15
C GLY A 809 25.69 2.26 7.64
N MET A 810 26.76 2.84 7.09
CA MET A 810 26.89 3.14 5.65
C MET A 810 27.71 2.06 4.93
N PRO A 811 27.20 1.44 3.85
CA PRO A 811 28.01 0.54 3.03
C PRO A 811 29.14 1.26 2.31
N VAL A 812 30.32 0.63 2.23
CA VAL A 812 31.49 1.19 1.53
C VAL A 812 31.21 1.40 0.03
N ILE A 813 30.36 0.58 -0.58
CA ILE A 813 29.95 0.78 -1.98
C ILE A 813 29.13 2.06 -2.16
N VAL A 814 28.27 2.43 -1.19
CA VAL A 814 27.50 3.68 -1.25
C VAL A 814 28.45 4.87 -1.13
N GLU A 815 29.43 4.79 -0.23
CA GLU A 815 30.47 5.82 -0.07
C GLU A 815 31.23 6.05 -1.39
N LEU A 816 31.58 4.98 -2.11
CA LEU A 816 32.19 5.05 -3.44
C LEU A 816 31.33 5.84 -4.44
N TYR A 817 30.01 5.57 -4.50
CA TYR A 817 29.10 6.31 -5.39
C TYR A 817 28.92 7.78 -4.97
N CYS A 818 29.00 8.09 -3.67
CA CYS A 818 29.01 9.48 -3.20
C CYS A 818 30.26 10.23 -3.71
N TRP A 819 31.44 9.61 -3.64
CA TRP A 819 32.67 10.18 -4.23
C TRP A 819 32.52 10.39 -5.75
N CYS A 820 31.93 9.43 -6.47
CA CYS A 820 31.59 9.59 -7.88
C CYS A 820 30.67 10.79 -8.14
N MET A 821 29.59 10.92 -7.38
CA MET A 821 28.64 12.03 -7.52
C MET A 821 29.35 13.38 -7.37
N VAL A 822 30.18 13.54 -6.33
CA VAL A 822 30.96 14.76 -6.09
C VAL A 822 31.90 15.05 -7.27
N THR A 823 32.61 14.04 -7.77
CA THR A 823 33.51 14.22 -8.93
C THR A 823 32.77 14.58 -10.21
N VAL A 824 31.62 13.96 -10.50
CA VAL A 824 30.77 14.27 -11.67
C VAL A 824 30.20 15.68 -11.57
N ALA A 825 29.70 16.06 -10.39
CA ALA A 825 29.16 17.41 -10.16
C ALA A 825 30.24 18.47 -10.38
N LEU A 826 31.42 18.29 -9.78
CA LEU A 826 32.56 19.19 -9.96
C LEU A 826 33.00 19.26 -11.43
N ALA A 827 33.01 18.13 -12.14
CA ALA A 827 33.33 18.04 -13.56
C ALA A 827 32.38 18.88 -14.42
N VAL A 828 31.07 18.74 -14.20
CA VAL A 828 30.02 19.48 -14.92
C VAL A 828 30.08 20.96 -14.58
N THR A 829 30.19 21.33 -13.31
CA THR A 829 30.27 22.73 -12.87
C THR A 829 31.46 23.44 -13.51
N VAL A 830 32.65 22.84 -13.47
CA VAL A 830 33.84 23.43 -14.08
C VAL A 830 33.68 23.52 -15.59
N SER A 831 33.14 22.50 -16.26
CA SER A 831 32.88 22.54 -17.70
C SER A 831 31.91 23.67 -18.08
N CYS A 832 30.85 23.88 -17.29
CA CYS A 832 29.89 24.97 -17.49
C CYS A 832 30.53 26.35 -17.25
N VAL A 833 31.27 26.53 -16.14
CA VAL A 833 31.96 27.79 -15.82
C VAL A 833 32.99 28.13 -16.89
N MET A 834 33.81 27.18 -17.33
CA MET A 834 34.80 27.42 -18.37
C MET A 834 34.14 27.71 -19.73
N THR A 835 32.99 27.10 -20.03
CA THR A 835 32.21 27.40 -21.24
C THR A 835 31.62 28.81 -21.18
N ALA A 836 31.09 29.23 -20.02
CA ALA A 836 30.58 30.57 -19.80
C ALA A 836 31.69 31.63 -19.92
N LEU A 837 32.85 31.42 -19.27
CA LEU A 837 34.01 32.31 -19.36
C LEU A 837 34.58 32.41 -20.78
N ALA A 838 34.44 31.36 -21.60
CA ALA A 838 34.87 31.37 -22.99
C ALA A 838 33.86 32.06 -23.93
N ARG A 839 32.56 32.09 -23.57
CA ARG A 839 31.48 32.77 -24.32
C ARG A 839 31.36 34.26 -23.99
N ASP A 840 31.26 34.58 -22.71
CA ASP A 840 31.04 35.94 -22.22
C ASP A 840 32.39 36.64 -22.08
N VAL A 841 32.84 37.28 -23.16
CA VAL A 841 34.14 37.96 -23.21
C VAL A 841 34.17 39.15 -22.23
N PRO A 842 35.03 39.16 -21.19
CA PRO A 842 35.58 40.42 -20.73
C PRO A 842 36.58 40.89 -21.78
N VAL A 843 36.56 42.16 -22.17
CA VAL A 843 37.48 42.79 -23.14
C VAL A 843 38.97 42.72 -22.69
N ARG A 844 39.27 42.03 -21.58
CA ARG A 844 40.58 41.90 -20.95
C ARG A 844 41.12 40.46 -21.06
N ARG A 845 42.39 40.37 -21.44
CA ARG A 845 43.18 39.13 -21.37
C ARG A 845 43.24 38.60 -19.92
N PRO A 846 43.40 37.28 -19.71
CA PRO A 846 43.74 36.74 -18.41
C PRO A 846 45.01 37.42 -17.84
N PRO A 847 45.19 37.44 -16.51
CA PRO A 847 46.40 37.95 -15.88
C PRO A 847 47.67 37.45 -16.57
N ALA A 848 48.64 38.34 -16.81
CA ALA A 848 49.83 38.05 -17.63
C ALA A 848 50.63 36.82 -17.16
N LEU A 849 50.63 36.53 -15.85
CA LEU A 849 51.24 35.33 -15.27
C LEU A 849 50.60 34.03 -15.78
N LEU A 850 49.26 33.98 -15.87
CA LEU A 850 48.54 32.82 -16.38
C LEU A 850 48.77 32.64 -17.88
N CYS A 851 48.80 33.72 -18.64
CA CYS A 851 49.14 33.64 -20.07
C CYS A 851 50.55 33.09 -20.29
N ARG A 852 51.55 33.49 -19.49
CA ARG A 852 52.92 32.94 -19.55
C ARG A 852 52.96 31.47 -19.14
N LEU A 853 52.18 31.09 -18.13
CA LEU A 853 52.13 29.71 -17.64
C LEU A 853 51.55 28.76 -18.70
N VAL A 854 50.39 29.08 -19.28
CA VAL A 854 49.69 28.22 -20.24
C VAL A 854 50.36 28.24 -21.64
N SER A 855 51.19 29.26 -21.92
CA SER A 855 52.00 29.32 -23.15
C SER A 855 53.36 28.62 -23.04
N ALA A 856 53.82 28.25 -21.85
CA ALA A 856 55.08 27.56 -21.66
C ALA A 856 55.08 26.18 -22.34
N SER A 857 56.13 25.88 -23.12
CA SER A 857 56.22 24.64 -23.89
C SER A 857 56.15 23.38 -23.03
N CYS A 858 56.70 23.42 -21.80
CA CYS A 858 56.59 22.32 -20.85
C CYS A 858 55.14 22.08 -20.40
N VAL A 859 54.37 23.13 -20.09
CA VAL A 859 52.96 23.02 -19.67
C VAL A 859 52.07 22.57 -20.83
N ARG A 860 52.32 23.07 -22.05
CA ARG A 860 51.59 22.65 -23.25
C ARG A 860 51.84 21.18 -23.60
N LEU A 861 53.08 20.70 -23.44
CA LEU A 861 53.44 19.30 -23.67
C LEU A 861 52.81 18.39 -22.59
N LEU A 862 52.88 18.80 -21.33
CA LEU A 862 52.43 18.00 -20.18
C LEU A 862 50.90 17.90 -20.09
N LEU A 863 50.17 18.98 -20.42
CA LEU A 863 48.70 19.01 -20.44
C LEU A 863 48.10 18.77 -21.83
N GLN A 864 48.91 18.44 -22.84
CA GLN A 864 48.51 18.23 -24.25
C GLN A 864 47.64 19.38 -24.82
N LEU A 865 48.01 20.62 -24.53
CA LEU A 865 47.29 21.81 -25.00
C LEU A 865 47.68 22.09 -26.45
N SER A 866 46.81 21.73 -27.41
CA SER A 866 47.03 22.03 -28.82
C SER A 866 46.42 23.38 -29.22
N SER A 867 47.15 24.16 -30.04
CA SER A 867 46.66 25.44 -30.56
C SER A 867 45.42 25.28 -31.45
N ASP A 868 45.37 24.22 -32.25
CA ASP A 868 44.23 23.88 -33.13
C ASP A 868 42.94 23.66 -32.33
N GLN A 869 43.02 23.01 -31.16
CA GLN A 869 41.86 22.84 -30.28
C GLN A 869 41.35 24.17 -29.70
N ALA A 870 42.24 25.08 -29.32
CA ALA A 870 41.86 26.38 -28.78
C ALA A 870 41.22 27.29 -29.84
N GLU A 871 41.77 27.27 -31.06
CA GLU A 871 41.24 28.04 -32.21
C GLU A 871 39.86 27.54 -32.65
N ARG A 872 39.65 26.22 -32.77
CA ARG A 872 38.33 25.65 -33.09
C ARG A 872 37.29 25.95 -32.01
N ARG A 873 37.68 25.93 -30.73
CA ARG A 873 36.80 26.29 -29.61
C ARG A 873 36.38 27.76 -29.69
N GLY A 874 37.30 28.65 -30.10
CA GLY A 874 37.02 30.07 -30.33
C GLY A 874 36.07 30.31 -31.51
N ALA A 875 36.27 29.62 -32.64
CA ALA A 875 35.47 29.78 -33.85
C ALA A 875 33.99 29.40 -33.68
N GLU A 876 33.67 28.36 -32.89
CA GLU A 876 32.29 27.96 -32.56
C GLU A 876 31.53 29.06 -31.80
N TYR A 877 32.23 29.83 -30.96
CA TYR A 877 31.63 30.94 -30.21
C TYR A 877 31.34 32.18 -31.07
N GLU A 878 31.98 32.30 -32.24
CA GLU A 878 31.68 33.35 -33.24
C GLU A 878 30.47 33.02 -34.13
N LEU A 879 30.04 31.76 -34.22
CA LEU A 879 29.08 31.24 -35.21
C LEU A 879 27.57 31.40 -34.88
N ARG A 880 27.16 32.38 -34.05
CA ARG A 880 25.74 32.78 -33.92
C ARG A 880 25.48 34.15 -34.56
N PRO A 881 24.82 34.22 -35.73
CA PRO A 881 24.37 35.49 -36.31
C PRO A 881 23.35 36.24 -35.44
N ASP A 882 22.64 35.53 -34.55
CA ASP A 882 21.54 36.10 -33.76
C ASP A 882 21.99 36.99 -32.59
N SER A 883 23.26 36.92 -32.17
CA SER A 883 23.76 37.72 -31.03
C SER A 883 24.21 39.14 -31.41
N VAL A 884 24.27 39.48 -32.71
CA VAL A 884 24.67 40.83 -33.15
C VAL A 884 23.48 41.80 -33.21
N ASP A 885 22.27 41.30 -33.39
CA ASP A 885 21.08 42.16 -33.49
C ASP A 885 20.47 42.56 -32.13
N TYR A 886 20.81 41.86 -31.05
CA TYR A 886 20.34 42.22 -29.70
C TYR A 886 21.08 43.44 -29.10
N VAL A 887 22.22 43.83 -29.66
CA VAL A 887 23.07 44.93 -29.12
C VAL A 887 22.58 46.32 -29.56
N LYS A 888 21.60 46.42 -30.48
CA LYS A 888 21.11 47.72 -30.97
C LYS A 888 19.94 48.33 -30.20
N ARG A 889 19.34 47.66 -29.21
CA ARG A 889 18.09 48.13 -28.58
C ARG A 889 17.98 48.09 -27.06
N SER A 890 19.02 47.75 -26.31
CA SER A 890 18.99 47.83 -24.84
C SER A 890 19.84 48.99 -24.33
N THR A 891 19.19 50.10 -24.01
CA THR A 891 19.71 51.07 -23.04
C THR A 891 19.40 50.54 -21.64
N GLN A 892 20.36 49.84 -21.01
CA GLN A 892 20.86 50.11 -19.66
C GLN A 892 21.70 48.95 -19.08
N VAL A 893 22.69 49.36 -18.29
CA VAL A 893 23.56 48.58 -17.38
C VAL A 893 24.72 47.81 -18.02
N TYR A 894 25.74 48.55 -18.47
CA TYR A 894 27.13 48.11 -18.29
C TYR A 894 27.80 49.06 -17.30
N LEU A 895 28.44 48.46 -16.28
CA LEU A 895 29.30 49.14 -15.32
C LEU A 895 30.28 50.06 -16.05
N ARG A 896 30.31 51.33 -15.62
CA ARG A 896 31.27 52.38 -15.99
C ARG A 896 32.67 51.79 -16.19
N PHE A 897 33.18 51.85 -17.43
CA PHE A 897 34.61 51.92 -17.68
C PHE A 897 34.98 53.38 -17.92
N ASP A 898 35.73 53.94 -16.97
CA ASP A 898 36.38 55.24 -17.05
C ASP A 898 37.32 55.26 -18.28
N GLN A 899 37.03 56.11 -19.25
CA GLN A 899 37.86 56.34 -20.44
C GLN A 899 39.16 57.13 -20.12
N GLY A 900 39.50 57.34 -18.84
CA GLY A 900 40.60 58.21 -18.43
C GLY A 900 42.00 57.61 -18.48
N LYS A 901 42.20 56.31 -18.76
CA LYS A 901 43.53 55.68 -18.78
C LYS A 901 43.67 54.59 -19.84
N ALA A 902 43.77 55.01 -21.10
CA ALA A 902 44.36 54.21 -22.17
C ALA A 902 45.20 55.12 -23.07
N SER A 903 46.17 55.82 -22.48
CA SER A 903 47.28 56.44 -23.20
C SER A 903 48.30 55.36 -23.53
N ASP A 904 48.14 54.74 -24.69
CA ASP A 904 49.17 54.13 -25.55
C ASP A 904 48.55 52.98 -26.33
N CYS A 905 47.85 53.32 -27.42
CA CYS A 905 47.77 52.54 -28.65
C CYS A 905 47.02 53.39 -29.67
N THR A 906 47.76 53.93 -30.64
CA THR A 906 47.27 54.54 -31.88
C THR A 906 46.51 53.51 -32.70
N CYS A 907 45.24 53.26 -32.40
CA CYS A 907 44.43 52.33 -33.21
C CYS A 907 42.96 52.77 -33.26
N ASN A 908 42.65 53.73 -34.13
CA ASN A 908 41.30 54.23 -34.37
C ASN A 908 40.50 53.38 -35.39
N ASN A 909 40.91 52.13 -35.63
CA ASN A 909 40.30 51.27 -36.64
C ASN A 909 39.51 50.11 -36.01
N LYS A 910 38.28 49.90 -36.48
CA LYS A 910 37.37 48.80 -36.06
C LYS A 910 38.01 47.39 -36.16
N GLY A 911 39.09 47.23 -36.94
CA GLY A 911 39.86 45.99 -37.05
C GLY A 911 40.70 45.67 -35.80
N CYS A 912 41.20 46.68 -35.08
CA CYS A 912 42.08 46.50 -33.91
C CYS A 912 41.33 45.92 -32.70
N SER A 913 40.08 46.35 -32.51
CA SER A 913 39.19 45.82 -31.47
C SER A 913 38.90 44.33 -31.69
N LYS A 914 38.59 43.93 -32.93
CA LYS A 914 38.34 42.52 -33.30
C LYS A 914 39.56 41.63 -33.08
N GLN A 915 40.75 42.12 -33.40
CA GLN A 915 41.99 41.33 -33.25
C GLN A 915 42.34 41.12 -31.76
N SER A 916 42.10 42.13 -30.91
CA SER A 916 42.30 42.00 -29.45
C SER A 916 41.32 41.06 -28.77
N THR A 917 40.07 40.98 -29.26
CA THR A 917 39.05 40.08 -28.71
C THR A 917 39.28 38.63 -29.11
N VAL A 918 39.72 38.37 -30.35
CA VAL A 918 40.07 37.03 -30.83
C VAL A 918 41.28 36.48 -30.05
N GLU A 919 42.30 37.30 -29.80
CA GLU A 919 43.43 36.89 -28.96
C GLU A 919 43.03 36.64 -27.50
N ALA A 920 42.17 37.47 -26.92
CA ALA A 920 41.69 37.25 -25.55
C ALA A 920 40.89 35.94 -25.44
N GLN A 921 40.01 35.65 -26.41
CA GLN A 921 39.26 34.39 -26.50
C GLN A 921 40.18 33.16 -26.64
N TYR A 922 41.27 33.28 -27.41
CA TYR A 922 42.28 32.22 -27.53
C TYR A 922 42.94 31.89 -26.17
N TYR A 923 43.37 32.90 -25.40
CA TYR A 923 43.99 32.65 -24.09
C TYR A 923 43.01 32.11 -23.03
N TRP A 924 41.75 32.56 -23.05
CA TRP A 924 40.70 32.03 -22.16
C TRP A 924 40.33 30.57 -22.50
N SER A 925 40.25 30.23 -23.79
CA SER A 925 39.99 28.84 -24.22
C SER A 925 41.15 27.90 -23.91
N LEU A 926 42.40 28.39 -23.99
CA LEU A 926 43.60 27.65 -23.59
C LEU A 926 43.65 27.42 -22.07
N LEU A 927 43.29 28.43 -21.28
CA LEU A 927 43.17 28.32 -19.82
C LEU A 927 42.05 27.36 -19.40
N ALA A 928 40.90 27.41 -20.07
CA ALA A 928 39.81 26.45 -19.93
C ALA A 928 40.27 25.01 -20.14
N LEU A 929 41.02 24.77 -21.20
CA LEU A 929 41.55 23.45 -21.48
C LEU A 929 42.55 23.01 -20.41
N ALA A 930 43.44 23.90 -19.94
CA ALA A 930 44.39 23.58 -18.87
C ALA A 930 43.70 23.23 -17.55
N CYS A 931 42.69 24.00 -17.13
CA CYS A 931 41.90 23.72 -15.93
C CYS A 931 41.17 22.38 -16.02
N GLU A 932 40.57 22.06 -17.18
CA GLU A 932 39.90 20.77 -17.40
C GLU A 932 40.87 19.58 -17.29
N ARG A 933 42.10 19.70 -17.81
CA ARG A 933 43.11 18.63 -17.75
C ARG A 933 43.64 18.40 -16.34
N LEU A 934 43.91 19.46 -15.59
CA LEU A 934 44.32 19.37 -14.19
C LEU A 934 43.22 18.75 -13.32
N LEU A 935 41.96 19.15 -13.55
CA LEU A 935 40.82 18.59 -12.85
C LEU A 935 40.63 17.10 -13.17
N SER A 936 40.85 16.69 -14.43
CA SER A 936 40.82 15.29 -14.83
C SER A 936 41.82 14.43 -14.05
N ILE A 937 43.05 14.92 -13.89
CA ILE A 937 44.10 14.22 -13.13
C ILE A 937 43.70 14.11 -11.66
N ALA A 938 43.19 15.19 -11.06
CA ALA A 938 42.70 15.19 -9.68
C ALA A 938 41.53 14.21 -9.49
N CYS A 939 40.55 14.21 -10.40
CA CYS A 939 39.41 13.28 -10.39
C CYS A 939 39.87 11.83 -10.58
N PHE A 940 40.84 11.56 -11.45
CA PHE A 940 41.39 10.21 -11.63
C PHE A 940 42.08 9.71 -10.36
N ILE A 941 42.87 10.56 -9.70
CA ILE A 941 43.50 10.21 -8.41
C ILE A 941 42.43 9.93 -7.37
N LEU A 942 41.41 10.79 -7.24
CA LEU A 942 40.31 10.59 -6.29
C LEU A 942 39.56 9.28 -6.53
N LEU A 943 39.17 8.99 -7.77
CA LEU A 943 38.48 7.76 -8.14
C LEU A 943 39.35 6.51 -7.89
N LEU A 944 40.65 6.60 -8.17
CA LEU A 944 41.60 5.51 -7.93
C LEU A 944 41.83 5.28 -6.43
N THR A 945 41.90 6.34 -5.62
CA THR A 945 41.95 6.21 -4.16
C THR A 945 40.67 5.61 -3.60
N ALA A 946 39.49 6.00 -4.13
CA ALA A 946 38.21 5.44 -3.71
C ALA A 946 38.10 3.94 -4.07
N LEU A 947 38.60 3.54 -5.24
CA LEU A 947 38.73 2.12 -5.65
C LEU A 947 39.60 1.31 -4.68
N VAL A 948 40.74 1.87 -4.25
CA VAL A 948 41.64 1.22 -3.28
C VAL A 948 40.98 1.08 -1.90
N VAL A 949 40.23 2.09 -1.45
CA VAL A 949 39.48 2.06 -0.17
C VAL A 949 38.42 0.96 -0.15
N VAL A 950 37.79 0.69 -1.29
CA VAL A 950 36.74 -0.33 -1.43
C VAL A 950 37.29 -1.77 -1.37
N LYS A 951 38.63 -1.94 -1.30
CA LYS A 951 39.31 -3.26 -1.29
C LYS A 951 38.74 -4.18 -2.38
N LEU A 952 38.75 -3.67 -3.61
CA LEU A 952 38.76 -4.53 -4.78
C LEU A 952 40.00 -5.43 -4.75
#